data_AF-A0AAN7IQL2-F1
#
_entry.id   AF-A0AAN7IQL2-F1
#
_cell.length_a   1.000
_cell.length_b   1.000
_cell.length_c   1.000
_cell.angle_alpha   90.00
_cell.angle_beta   90.00
_cell.angle_gamma   90.00
#
_symmetry.space_group_name_H-M   'P 1'
#
loop_
_entity.id
_entity.type
_entity.pdbx_description
1 polymer ?
#
loop_
_entity_poly.entity_id
_entity_poly.type
_entity_poly.pdbx_seq_one_letter_code
_entity_poly.pdbx_strand_id
1 'polypeptide(L)'
;MASSIAYASNLALLRGKNHHNDDAAVSASSPNALFAAPRNFVRLSNNHRIRRCSRSVGVPRAAAEVVNDPIAEKEEQAVKKRRVLRVGIVCGGPSAERGISLNSARSVLDNIQGEDFRVSCYYIDYNLNAYAISSAQVYSNTPADFDFKLESLAQGFQSLSEFAEHLTTSVDIVFPVIHGRYGEDGGIQELLEEYNIPFVGTGSNECRQAFDKYDASLELSKQGFITVPNFLVQGNEGNESELSKWFSRNQLDPYSGKVVVKPARAGSSIGVKVAYGVLDSLTKADEIISEGIDDKVLIEIFLEGGSEFTAIVLDVGSGLDCHPVVLLPTEVELQFHGSVDITEKDAIFNYRRKYLPTQQVQVAYHTPPRFPIDVIETIREGASLLFQRLGLRDFARIDGWFLPNSVHMSSSSESKFGRTELGNIIFTDINLISGMEQTSFLFQQSSKVGFSHSNILQTIIYRACLRFPNLASFSSGSSHLPRRSKSAQISKAFSINESTRKVFVIFGGDTSERQVSLMSGTNVWLNLQAFDDLEVTPCLLAPTSEFVSGVDSNNKESDVSSRTVWSLPYSLVLRHTTEEVIAACMEAIEPARAAVTSQLRNKVIDNLMEGLTKHNWFTGFDIADEPPRRFSLDQWIKLAKEVQATVFIAVHGGIGEDGTLQSLLEAERVPYTGPGVISSKTCMDKVATSLALNHLATLGVHTINKDVWRKEDLIKMPILGMWHDLTSKLQCETLCIKPARDGCSTGVARLCCAKDLEVYVKALDDCLLRIPSNSLSKAHGMIEMPNPPPDQLIFEPFIETDEIIVSSKSMNENGHHLMWKGHSRWVEITVGVIGKRGSMHSLSPSITVKETGDILSLEEKFQGGTGINLTPPPLSIIRFVKKPIHKAFICSVRKPWKDVKNILN
;
A
#
# COMPACT_ATOMS: atom_id res chain seq x y z
N MET A 1 46.23 29.99 19.23
CA MET A 1 46.35 31.45 19.45
C MET A 1 44.94 31.99 19.62
N ALA A 2 44.44 31.96 20.86
CA ALA A 2 44.23 33.12 21.74
C ALA A 2 42.86 33.78 21.43
N SER A 3 41.75 33.33 22.05
CA SER A 3 41.22 33.74 23.40
C SER A 3 40.44 35.07 23.30
N SER A 4 39.24 35.33 23.86
CA SER A 4 38.44 34.71 24.92
C SER A 4 37.09 35.47 25.11
N ILE A 5 36.12 34.85 25.82
CA ILE A 5 35.22 35.44 26.86
C ILE A 5 34.00 36.32 26.45
N ALA A 6 32.80 35.69 26.53
CA ALA A 6 31.71 35.83 27.52
C ALA A 6 30.89 37.13 27.79
N TYR A 7 29.64 36.85 28.23
CA TYR A 7 28.61 37.65 28.95
C TYR A 7 27.96 38.83 28.20
N ALA A 8 26.73 39.28 28.44
CA ALA A 8 25.44 38.80 28.92
C ALA A 8 24.51 40.04 28.99
N SER A 9 23.19 39.81 28.97
CA SER A 9 22.14 40.61 29.65
C SER A 9 21.75 42.04 29.19
N ASN A 10 20.47 42.11 28.79
CA ASN A 10 19.37 42.98 29.29
C ASN A 10 19.22 44.47 28.95
N LEU A 11 17.90 44.80 28.83
CA LEU A 11 17.17 46.08 28.94
C LEU A 11 17.22 47.02 27.72
N ALA A 12 16.14 47.25 26.95
CA ALA A 12 14.77 47.73 27.23
C ALA A 12 14.60 49.26 27.13
N LEU A 13 13.57 49.63 26.36
CA LEU A 13 12.65 50.77 26.49
C LEU A 13 13.02 52.17 25.90
N LEU A 14 12.15 52.56 24.94
CA LEU A 14 11.24 53.72 24.95
C LEU A 14 11.58 55.05 24.22
N ARG A 15 10.47 55.60 23.69
CA ARG A 15 10.14 56.97 23.19
C ARG A 15 10.39 57.19 21.68
N GLY A 16 9.48 57.72 20.86
CA GLY A 16 8.17 58.39 21.08
C GLY A 16 8.09 59.69 20.25
N LYS A 17 6.86 60.08 19.82
CA LYS A 17 6.34 61.38 19.26
C LYS A 17 5.72 61.25 17.85
N ASN A 18 4.40 61.46 17.64
CA ASN A 18 3.58 62.71 17.54
C ASN A 18 3.84 63.49 16.22
N HIS A 19 2.91 64.09 15.45
CA HIS A 19 1.51 64.57 15.64
C HIS A 19 0.87 65.02 14.28
N HIS A 20 -0.43 65.40 14.33
CA HIS A 20 -1.26 66.27 13.44
C HIS A 20 -2.01 65.67 12.22
N ASN A 21 -3.15 66.20 11.74
CA ASN A 21 -4.42 66.79 12.27
C ASN A 21 -5.31 67.12 11.03
N ASP A 22 -6.63 67.21 11.23
CA ASP A 22 -7.66 68.04 10.54
C ASP A 22 -8.46 67.57 9.29
N ASP A 23 -9.78 67.39 9.55
CA ASP A 23 -10.99 68.07 8.99
C ASP A 23 -11.77 67.69 7.70
N ALA A 24 -13.09 67.43 7.96
CA ALA A 24 -14.36 67.87 7.31
C ALA A 24 -14.71 67.49 5.83
N ALA A 25 -15.96 67.43 5.33
CA ALA A 25 -17.37 67.21 5.76
C ALA A 25 -18.27 67.28 4.48
N VAL A 26 -19.57 66.91 4.59
CA VAL A 26 -20.79 67.48 3.89
C VAL A 26 -21.59 66.63 2.84
N SER A 27 -22.83 66.26 3.26
CA SER A 27 -24.18 66.22 2.57
C SER A 27 -24.48 65.24 1.39
N ALA A 28 -25.72 64.84 1.03
CA ALA A 28 -27.07 64.72 1.63
C ALA A 28 -28.06 64.14 0.57
N SER A 29 -29.22 63.66 1.02
CA SER A 29 -30.56 63.60 0.36
C SER A 29 -31.10 62.29 -0.27
N SER A 30 -32.31 61.93 0.20
CA SER A 30 -33.35 60.96 -0.21
C SER A 30 -34.41 61.66 -1.14
N PRO A 31 -35.65 61.18 -1.48
CA PRO A 31 -36.44 59.99 -1.05
C PRO A 31 -37.42 59.30 -2.08
N ASN A 32 -38.04 58.18 -1.65
CA ASN A 32 -39.45 57.68 -1.75
C ASN A 32 -40.31 57.45 -3.05
N ALA A 33 -41.03 56.30 -2.99
CA ALA A 33 -42.47 56.01 -3.34
C ALA A 33 -42.90 55.87 -4.83
N LEU A 34 -43.93 55.13 -5.30
CA LEU A 34 -44.94 54.15 -4.80
C LEU A 34 -45.81 53.67 -6.03
N PHE A 35 -46.53 52.53 -5.89
CA PHE A 35 -47.79 52.08 -6.55
C PHE A 35 -47.89 51.66 -8.05
N ALA A 36 -48.35 50.41 -8.30
CA ALA A 36 -49.68 50.04 -8.85
C ALA A 36 -49.72 48.72 -9.69
N ALA A 37 -50.72 47.86 -9.43
CA ALA A 37 -51.16 46.70 -10.25
C ALA A 37 -52.43 47.09 -11.07
N PRO A 38 -53.26 46.20 -11.69
CA PRO A 38 -53.14 44.81 -12.21
C PRO A 38 -53.73 44.65 -13.66
N ARG A 39 -53.75 43.43 -14.25
CA ARG A 39 -54.93 42.81 -14.95
C ARG A 39 -54.62 41.50 -15.70
N ASN A 40 -55.58 40.57 -15.55
CA ASN A 40 -55.73 39.25 -16.18
C ASN A 40 -55.91 39.31 -17.71
N PHE A 41 -55.49 38.27 -18.44
CA PHE A 41 -56.39 37.53 -19.37
C PHE A 41 -55.80 36.16 -19.76
N VAL A 42 -56.73 35.26 -20.06
CA VAL A 42 -56.61 33.81 -20.14
C VAL A 42 -56.69 33.33 -21.61
N ARG A 43 -56.06 32.16 -21.87
CA ARG A 43 -56.36 31.09 -22.86
C ARG A 43 -55.63 31.00 -24.22
N LEU A 44 -55.07 29.78 -24.39
CA LEU A 44 -55.02 28.88 -25.58
C LEU A 44 -54.18 29.32 -26.79
N SER A 45 -53.53 28.46 -27.57
CA SER A 45 -52.95 27.11 -27.48
C SER A 45 -52.25 26.87 -28.83
N ASN A 46 -51.32 25.91 -28.86
CA ASN A 46 -50.77 25.20 -30.03
C ASN A 46 -49.56 25.78 -30.81
N ASN A 47 -48.49 24.98 -30.67
CA ASN A 47 -47.62 24.40 -31.69
C ASN A 47 -46.51 25.23 -32.36
N HIS A 48 -45.28 24.78 -32.07
CA HIS A 48 -44.10 24.63 -32.94
C HIS A 48 -43.70 25.86 -33.78
N ARG A 49 -42.49 26.44 -33.70
CA ARG A 49 -41.16 25.83 -33.83
C ARG A 49 -40.10 26.95 -33.71
N ILE A 50 -38.90 26.60 -33.24
CA ILE A 50 -37.58 27.22 -33.54
C ILE A 50 -37.36 28.68 -33.07
N ARG A 51 -36.40 28.87 -32.14
CA ARG A 51 -35.14 29.59 -32.40
C ARG A 51 -34.18 29.58 -31.21
N ARG A 52 -32.93 29.22 -31.54
CA ARG A 52 -31.62 29.69 -31.03
C ARG A 52 -31.62 30.38 -29.66
N CYS A 53 -30.87 29.80 -28.72
CA CYS A 53 -30.28 30.56 -27.63
C CYS A 53 -28.79 30.21 -27.49
N SER A 54 -27.96 31.22 -27.69
CA SER A 54 -26.54 31.25 -27.36
C SER A 54 -26.35 31.07 -25.85
N ARG A 55 -25.63 30.03 -25.43
CA ARG A 55 -25.17 29.87 -24.05
C ARG A 55 -23.67 30.01 -23.98
N SER A 56 -23.23 31.09 -23.33
CA SER A 56 -21.93 31.24 -22.70
C SER A 56 -21.73 30.12 -21.68
N VAL A 57 -20.63 29.39 -21.81
CA VAL A 57 -20.25 28.27 -20.94
C VAL A 57 -19.55 28.85 -19.70
N GLY A 58 -20.25 28.84 -18.57
CA GLY A 58 -19.65 28.92 -17.24
C GLY A 58 -19.16 27.52 -16.82
N VAL A 59 -17.93 27.45 -16.33
CA VAL A 59 -17.31 26.25 -15.75
C VAL A 59 -17.94 26.00 -14.37
N PRO A 60 -18.49 24.81 -14.05
CA PRO A 60 -18.91 24.54 -12.68
C PRO A 60 -17.67 24.20 -11.85
N ARG A 61 -17.48 24.96 -10.75
CA ARG A 61 -16.71 24.51 -9.59
C ARG A 61 -17.45 23.32 -9.00
N ALA A 62 -16.75 22.21 -8.77
CA ALA A 62 -17.26 21.11 -7.96
C ALA A 62 -17.31 21.59 -6.50
N ALA A 63 -18.45 22.16 -6.11
CA ALA A 63 -18.81 22.31 -4.71
C ALA A 63 -19.39 20.97 -4.24
N ALA A 64 -18.93 20.49 -3.09
CA ALA A 64 -19.58 19.40 -2.38
C ALA A 64 -20.98 19.88 -1.97
N GLU A 65 -22.00 19.47 -2.71
CA GLU A 65 -23.37 19.56 -2.22
C GLU A 65 -23.61 18.38 -1.27
N VAL A 66 -23.58 18.71 0.03
CA VAL A 66 -24.20 17.90 1.07
C VAL A 66 -25.71 17.92 0.80
N VAL A 67 -26.24 16.79 0.34
CA VAL A 67 -27.68 16.63 0.08
C VAL A 67 -28.42 16.65 1.42
N ASN A 68 -28.97 17.81 1.77
CA ASN A 68 -30.04 17.96 2.74
C ASN A 68 -31.35 18.08 1.96
N ASP A 69 -32.19 17.05 2.02
CA ASP A 69 -33.52 17.06 1.42
C ASP A 69 -34.56 16.97 2.55
N PRO A 70 -35.27 18.05 2.90
CA PRO A 70 -36.31 17.99 3.91
C PRO A 70 -37.70 17.90 3.25
N ILE A 71 -38.56 17.09 3.89
CA ILE A 71 -40.03 17.04 3.77
C ILE A 71 -40.58 16.08 2.68
N ALA A 72 -40.87 14.87 3.13
CA ALA A 72 -42.10 14.16 2.76
C ALA A 72 -42.53 13.27 3.95
N GLU A 73 -43.27 13.86 4.89
CA GLU A 73 -44.03 13.09 5.88
C GLU A 73 -45.41 12.70 5.31
N LYS A 74 -45.85 11.50 5.74
CA LYS A 74 -47.19 10.87 5.65
C LYS A 74 -47.44 9.98 4.43
N GLU A 75 -47.22 8.67 4.58
CA GLU A 75 -48.21 7.73 5.14
C GLU A 75 -47.57 6.34 5.35
N GLU A 76 -47.90 5.71 6.49
CA GLU A 76 -47.34 4.46 7.00
C GLU A 76 -47.84 3.21 6.24
N GLN A 77 -46.91 2.35 5.81
CA GLN A 77 -47.03 0.90 6.02
C GLN A 77 -45.69 0.35 6.49
N ALA A 78 -45.71 -0.30 7.65
CA ALA A 78 -44.57 -0.78 8.41
C ALA A 78 -43.83 -1.94 7.70
N VAL A 79 -42.91 -1.60 6.81
CA VAL A 79 -41.72 -2.42 6.53
C VAL A 79 -40.62 -1.86 7.42
N LYS A 80 -40.11 -2.64 8.40
CA LYS A 80 -38.95 -2.25 9.21
C LYS A 80 -37.79 -1.89 8.27
N LYS A 81 -37.60 -0.61 7.94
CA LYS A 81 -36.40 -0.11 7.24
C LYS A 81 -35.21 -0.40 8.15
N ARG A 82 -34.39 -1.40 7.78
CA ARG A 82 -33.11 -1.70 8.45
C ARG A 82 -32.26 -0.43 8.45
N ARG A 83 -31.73 -0.04 9.61
CA ARG A 83 -30.86 1.12 9.77
C ARG A 83 -29.45 0.71 9.37
N VAL A 84 -28.87 1.39 8.38
CA VAL A 84 -27.48 1.20 7.92
C VAL A 84 -26.53 1.78 8.98
N LEU A 85 -25.47 1.06 9.34
CA LEU A 85 -24.49 1.52 10.33
C LEU A 85 -23.53 2.53 9.69
N ARG A 86 -23.39 3.72 10.28
CA ARG A 86 -22.46 4.75 9.79
C ARG A 86 -21.10 4.58 10.47
N VAL A 87 -20.06 4.25 9.70
CA VAL A 87 -18.70 4.03 10.22
C VAL A 87 -17.78 5.16 9.76
N GLY A 88 -17.13 5.83 10.71
CA GLY A 88 -16.09 6.83 10.43
C GLY A 88 -14.71 6.21 10.43
N ILE A 89 -14.03 6.13 9.29
CA ILE A 89 -12.62 5.73 9.23
C ILE A 89 -11.76 6.97 9.47
N VAL A 90 -10.87 6.91 10.47
CA VAL A 90 -9.89 7.99 10.73
C VAL A 90 -8.50 7.47 10.42
N CYS A 91 -7.77 8.15 9.54
CA CYS A 91 -6.44 7.75 9.07
C CYS A 91 -5.46 8.95 9.04
N GLY A 92 -4.18 8.69 8.78
CA GLY A 92 -3.13 9.68 8.76
C GLY A 92 -2.28 9.64 10.04
N GLY A 93 -2.25 10.76 10.75
CA GLY A 93 -1.56 10.95 12.02
C GLY A 93 -0.18 11.63 11.90
N PRO A 94 0.41 12.04 13.03
CA PRO A 94 1.73 12.69 13.08
C PRO A 94 2.91 11.74 12.94
N SER A 95 2.65 10.42 12.96
CA SER A 95 3.69 9.41 12.86
C SER A 95 4.32 9.33 11.47
N ALA A 96 5.58 8.89 11.40
CA ALA A 96 6.21 8.47 10.14
C ALA A 96 5.47 7.29 9.46
N GLU A 97 4.60 6.60 10.19
CA GLU A 97 3.76 5.49 9.72
C GLU A 97 2.50 5.93 8.95
N ARG A 98 2.36 7.25 8.71
CA ARG A 98 1.23 7.86 7.98
C ARG A 98 0.95 7.24 6.61
N GLY A 99 1.98 6.81 5.88
CA GLY A 99 1.81 6.10 4.60
C GLY A 99 1.13 4.73 4.76
N ILE A 100 1.52 3.98 5.81
CA ILE A 100 0.91 2.68 6.15
C ILE A 100 -0.55 2.89 6.57
N SER A 101 -0.84 3.97 7.31
CA SER A 101 -2.19 4.32 7.74
C SER A 101 -3.11 4.55 6.54
N LEU A 102 -2.66 5.29 5.52
CA LEU A 102 -3.41 5.48 4.29
C LEU A 102 -3.67 4.17 3.53
N ASN A 103 -2.67 3.30 3.41
CA ASN A 103 -2.84 1.98 2.76
C ASN A 103 -3.84 1.09 3.54
N SER A 104 -3.77 1.12 4.87
CA SER A 104 -4.72 0.42 5.73
C SER A 104 -6.14 0.97 5.56
N ALA A 105 -6.30 2.29 5.49
CA ALA A 105 -7.59 2.92 5.28
C ALA A 105 -8.24 2.57 3.93
N ARG A 106 -7.44 2.45 2.84
CA ARG A 106 -7.91 1.98 1.53
C ARG A 106 -8.49 0.57 1.62
N SER A 107 -7.71 -0.34 2.21
CA SER A 107 -8.10 -1.74 2.36
C SER A 107 -9.37 -1.89 3.20
N VAL A 108 -9.48 -1.15 4.31
CA VAL A 108 -10.68 -1.16 5.15
C VAL A 108 -11.88 -0.63 4.35
N LEU A 109 -11.73 0.52 3.67
CA LEU A 109 -12.79 1.12 2.85
C LEU A 109 -13.29 0.16 1.76
N ASP A 110 -12.38 -0.47 1.01
CA ASP A 110 -12.69 -1.40 -0.09
C ASP A 110 -13.48 -2.64 0.39
N ASN A 111 -13.22 -3.09 1.61
CA ASN A 111 -13.77 -4.34 2.12
C ASN A 111 -15.00 -4.18 3.02
N ILE A 112 -15.26 -3.01 3.61
CA ILE A 112 -16.44 -2.79 4.46
C ILE A 112 -17.58 -2.04 3.77
N GLN A 113 -17.30 -1.22 2.76
CA GLN A 113 -18.32 -0.43 2.08
C GLN A 113 -19.36 -1.35 1.43
N GLY A 114 -20.65 -1.19 1.79
CA GLY A 114 -21.70 -2.09 1.31
C GLY A 114 -23.11 -1.68 1.76
N GLU A 115 -24.06 -2.60 1.65
CA GLU A 115 -25.46 -2.34 2.02
C GLU A 115 -25.65 -2.12 3.53
N ASP A 116 -24.85 -2.78 4.36
CA ASP A 116 -24.94 -2.72 5.83
C ASP A 116 -24.14 -1.56 6.46
N PHE A 117 -23.11 -1.07 5.75
CA PHE A 117 -22.18 -0.05 6.25
C PHE A 117 -22.09 1.13 5.30
N ARG A 118 -22.30 2.33 5.84
CA ARG A 118 -22.01 3.59 5.17
C ARG A 118 -20.73 4.17 5.75
N VAL A 119 -19.67 4.24 4.95
CA VAL A 119 -18.37 4.72 5.41
C VAL A 119 -18.18 6.21 5.09
N SER A 120 -17.71 6.95 6.09
CA SER A 120 -17.17 8.31 5.94
C SER A 120 -15.67 8.29 6.28
N CYS A 121 -14.85 9.02 5.54
CA CYS A 121 -13.40 9.03 5.73
C CYS A 121 -12.93 10.37 6.29
N TYR A 122 -12.00 10.30 7.23
CA TYR A 122 -11.39 11.45 7.90
C TYR A 122 -9.87 11.29 7.93
N TYR A 123 -9.16 12.41 7.78
CA TYR A 123 -7.71 12.45 7.80
C TYR A 123 -7.20 13.40 8.87
N ILE A 124 -6.14 13.00 9.56
CA ILE A 124 -5.40 13.83 10.51
C ILE A 124 -4.00 14.05 9.96
N ASP A 125 -3.60 15.32 9.83
CA ASP A 125 -2.29 15.68 9.31
C ASP A 125 -1.17 15.57 10.36
N TYR A 126 0.05 15.95 9.96
CA TYR A 126 1.21 15.92 10.87
C TYR A 126 1.09 16.89 12.05
N ASN A 127 0.33 17.97 11.89
CA ASN A 127 0.12 19.01 12.90
C ASN A 127 -1.15 18.77 13.74
N LEU A 128 -1.77 17.60 13.62
CA LEU A 128 -3.03 17.23 14.28
C LEU A 128 -4.26 18.05 13.84
N ASN A 129 -4.24 18.60 12.63
CA ASN A 129 -5.42 19.17 12.01
C ASN A 129 -6.25 18.05 11.38
N ALA A 130 -7.55 18.06 11.63
CA ALA A 130 -8.50 17.08 11.10
C ALA A 130 -9.22 17.58 9.85
N TYR A 131 -9.50 16.68 8.91
CA TYR A 131 -10.15 16.96 7.65
C TYR A 131 -11.18 15.87 7.31
N ALA A 132 -12.36 16.27 6.83
CA ALA A 132 -13.31 15.36 6.19
C ALA A 132 -12.92 15.18 4.72
N ILE A 133 -12.80 13.92 4.28
CA ILE A 133 -12.25 13.57 2.97
C ILE A 133 -13.20 12.62 2.23
N SER A 134 -13.21 12.71 0.90
CA SER A 134 -13.92 11.78 0.03
C SER A 134 -13.16 10.46 -0.13
N SER A 135 -13.89 9.39 -0.43
CA SER A 135 -13.29 8.08 -0.75
C SER A 135 -12.24 8.16 -1.86
N ALA A 136 -12.47 8.99 -2.88
CA ALA A 136 -11.52 9.19 -3.98
C ALA A 136 -10.19 9.80 -3.52
N GLN A 137 -10.19 10.64 -2.49
CA GLN A 137 -8.97 11.27 -1.99
C GLN A 137 -8.06 10.27 -1.27
N VAL A 138 -8.62 9.24 -0.63
CA VAL A 138 -7.88 8.17 0.07
C VAL A 138 -6.87 7.47 -0.86
N TYR A 139 -7.13 7.43 -2.17
CA TYR A 139 -6.26 6.83 -3.20
C TYR A 139 -5.14 7.77 -3.72
N SER A 140 -4.86 8.89 -3.05
CA SER A 140 -3.71 9.76 -3.40
C SER A 140 -2.39 9.06 -3.09
N ASN A 141 -1.40 9.10 -3.98
CA ASN A 141 -0.35 8.09 -3.98
C ASN A 141 0.55 8.11 -2.73
N THR A 142 0.89 9.30 -2.22
CA THR A 142 1.72 9.48 -1.01
C THR A 142 1.05 10.44 -0.01
N PRO A 143 1.46 10.42 1.27
CA PRO A 143 1.01 11.43 2.22
C PRO A 143 1.31 12.87 1.78
N ALA A 144 2.41 13.10 1.07
CA ALA A 144 2.74 14.43 0.52
C ALA A 144 1.79 14.86 -0.61
N ASP A 145 1.38 13.93 -1.48
CA ASP A 145 0.33 14.17 -2.49
C ASP A 145 -1.01 14.50 -1.81
N PHE A 146 -1.29 13.81 -0.71
CA PHE A 146 -2.49 14.02 0.09
C PHE A 146 -2.50 15.41 0.73
N ASP A 147 -1.45 15.78 1.45
CA ASP A 147 -1.32 17.07 2.13
C ASP A 147 -1.44 18.25 1.16
N PHE A 148 -0.87 18.12 -0.05
CA PHE A 148 -1.00 19.13 -1.10
C PHE A 148 -2.46 19.31 -1.57
N LYS A 149 -3.23 18.22 -1.66
CA LYS A 149 -4.63 18.26 -2.13
C LYS A 149 -5.60 18.77 -1.06
N LEU A 150 -5.27 18.62 0.23
CA LEU A 150 -6.12 19.02 1.36
C LEU A 150 -6.56 20.48 1.27
N GLU A 151 -5.64 21.40 0.96
CA GLU A 151 -5.89 22.86 0.90
C GLU A 151 -6.97 23.25 -0.11
N SER A 152 -7.21 22.43 -1.14
CA SER A 152 -8.10 22.78 -2.25
C SER A 152 -9.41 21.98 -2.31
N LEU A 153 -9.47 20.82 -1.65
CA LEU A 153 -10.53 19.82 -1.85
C LEU A 153 -11.13 19.24 -0.57
N ALA A 154 -10.53 19.48 0.61
CA ALA A 154 -11.02 18.90 1.86
C ALA A 154 -11.69 19.95 2.76
N GLN A 155 -12.68 19.52 3.55
CA GLN A 155 -13.26 20.36 4.59
C GLN A 155 -12.45 20.17 5.87
N GLY A 156 -11.59 21.14 6.17
CA GLY A 156 -10.84 21.17 7.43
C GLY A 156 -11.69 21.62 8.61
N PHE A 157 -11.42 21.06 9.78
CA PHE A 157 -11.97 21.51 11.06
C PHE A 157 -11.02 22.51 11.72
N GLN A 158 -11.54 23.48 12.47
CA GLN A 158 -10.72 24.50 13.14
C GLN A 158 -10.02 23.96 14.39
N SER A 159 -10.55 22.87 14.97
CA SER A 159 -9.98 22.20 16.14
C SER A 159 -10.37 20.72 16.18
N LEU A 160 -9.64 19.93 16.96
CA LEU A 160 -10.00 18.53 17.25
C LEU A 160 -11.33 18.41 17.99
N SER A 161 -11.72 19.42 18.78
CA SER A 161 -13.03 19.47 19.44
C SER A 161 -14.17 19.58 18.44
N GLU A 162 -14.07 20.48 17.45
CA GLU A 162 -15.06 20.60 16.38
C GLU A 162 -15.15 19.31 15.55
N PHE A 163 -14.01 18.67 15.30
CA PHE A 163 -13.96 17.37 14.65
C PHE A 163 -14.70 16.29 15.47
N ALA A 164 -14.46 16.21 16.78
CA ALA A 164 -15.15 15.27 17.65
C ALA A 164 -16.67 15.54 17.70
N GLU A 165 -17.08 16.80 17.81
CA GLU A 165 -18.50 17.20 17.72
C GLU A 165 -19.12 16.77 16.38
N HIS A 166 -18.42 16.96 15.27
CA HIS A 166 -18.86 16.47 13.97
C HIS A 166 -19.03 14.95 13.96
N LEU A 167 -18.08 14.18 14.52
CA LEU A 167 -18.17 12.73 14.61
C LEU A 167 -19.41 12.26 15.39
N THR A 168 -19.75 12.91 16.51
CA THR A 168 -20.92 12.52 17.32
C THR A 168 -22.25 12.57 16.53
N THR A 169 -22.35 13.44 15.53
CA THR A 169 -23.57 13.62 14.74
C THR A 169 -23.54 12.82 13.42
N SER A 170 -22.37 12.70 12.81
CA SER A 170 -22.20 12.16 11.47
C SER A 170 -22.06 10.64 11.43
N VAL A 171 -21.46 10.03 12.45
CA VAL A 171 -21.17 8.58 12.50
C VAL A 171 -21.80 7.91 13.71
N ASP A 172 -21.98 6.60 13.63
CA ASP A 172 -22.46 5.78 14.75
C ASP A 172 -21.27 5.14 15.50
N ILE A 173 -20.20 4.77 14.78
CA ILE A 173 -18.95 4.23 15.35
C ILE A 173 -17.75 4.71 14.54
N VAL A 174 -16.61 4.91 15.22
CA VAL A 174 -15.33 5.27 14.61
C VAL A 174 -14.40 4.05 14.54
N PHE A 175 -13.78 3.84 13.39
CA PHE A 175 -12.69 2.89 13.22
C PHE A 175 -11.38 3.67 13.06
N PRO A 176 -10.57 3.81 14.13
CA PRO A 176 -9.26 4.42 14.04
C PRO A 176 -8.30 3.48 13.31
N VAL A 177 -7.73 3.97 12.21
CA VAL A 177 -6.74 3.27 11.38
C VAL A 177 -5.47 4.14 11.30
N ILE A 178 -5.08 4.75 12.43
CA ILE A 178 -3.85 5.54 12.58
C ILE A 178 -2.81 4.65 13.27
N HIS A 179 -1.61 4.57 12.72
CA HIS A 179 -0.52 3.74 13.25
C HIS A 179 0.53 4.59 13.98
N GLY A 180 1.13 4.04 15.03
CA GLY A 180 2.13 4.73 15.84
C GLY A 180 1.57 5.85 16.70
N ARG A 181 2.33 6.95 16.83
CA ARG A 181 1.96 8.10 17.67
C ARG A 181 0.59 8.66 17.31
N TYR A 182 -0.18 9.07 18.31
CA TYR A 182 -1.58 9.49 18.28
C TYR A 182 -2.61 8.38 18.00
N GLY A 183 -2.21 7.29 17.32
CA GLY A 183 -3.09 6.17 16.99
C GLY A 183 -3.04 5.03 17.99
N GLU A 184 -1.84 4.57 18.35
CA GLU A 184 -1.62 3.43 19.24
C GLU A 184 -1.18 3.86 20.66
N ASP A 185 -0.83 5.12 20.87
CA ASP A 185 -0.45 5.68 22.17
C ASP A 185 -1.65 6.14 23.03
N GLY A 186 -2.88 5.96 22.54
CA GLY A 186 -4.11 6.36 23.23
C GLY A 186 -4.62 7.76 22.90
N GLY A 187 -3.92 8.55 22.06
CA GLY A 187 -4.27 9.95 21.79
C GLY A 187 -5.65 10.14 21.15
N ILE A 188 -5.93 9.45 20.04
CA ILE A 188 -7.25 9.51 19.39
C ILE A 188 -8.33 8.85 20.25
N GLN A 189 -7.99 7.79 20.99
CA GLN A 189 -8.91 7.10 21.88
C GLN A 189 -9.40 8.02 23.00
N GLU A 190 -8.50 8.79 23.62
CA GLU A 190 -8.84 9.74 24.67
C GLU A 190 -9.82 10.81 24.16
N LEU A 191 -9.59 11.33 22.95
CA LEU A 191 -10.52 12.26 22.30
C LEU A 191 -11.90 11.63 22.06
N LEU A 192 -11.95 10.38 21.60
CA LEU A 192 -13.22 9.68 21.36
C LEU A 192 -13.95 9.34 22.67
N GLU A 193 -13.21 8.98 23.72
CA GLU A 193 -13.72 8.71 25.07
C GLU A 193 -14.32 9.98 25.71
N GLU A 194 -13.65 11.14 25.60
CA GLU A 194 -14.12 12.42 26.13
C GLU A 194 -15.49 12.82 25.56
N TYR A 195 -15.70 12.63 24.26
CA TYR A 195 -16.93 12.96 23.56
C TYR A 195 -17.95 11.81 23.53
N ASN A 196 -17.69 10.71 24.24
CA ASN A 196 -18.52 9.50 24.28
C ASN A 196 -18.84 8.93 22.88
N ILE A 197 -17.88 9.01 21.95
CA ILE A 197 -18.01 8.47 20.61
C ILE A 197 -17.65 6.98 20.64
N PRO A 198 -18.53 6.07 20.20
CA PRO A 198 -18.19 4.66 20.08
C PRO A 198 -17.04 4.43 19.11
N PHE A 199 -16.08 3.57 19.46
CA PHE A 199 -14.96 3.25 18.58
C PHE A 199 -14.49 1.79 18.66
N VAL A 200 -13.81 1.37 17.60
CA VAL A 200 -13.14 0.06 17.46
C VAL A 200 -11.72 0.14 18.04
N GLY A 201 -11.33 -0.87 18.82
CA GLY A 201 -10.00 -1.00 19.41
C GLY A 201 -9.99 -0.89 20.94
N THR A 202 -8.77 -0.85 21.47
CA THR A 202 -8.47 -0.79 22.91
C THR A 202 -8.59 0.64 23.44
N GLY A 203 -8.90 0.82 24.73
CA GLY A 203 -9.07 2.13 25.38
C GLY A 203 -7.76 2.90 25.60
N SER A 204 -7.85 4.20 25.89
CA SER A 204 -6.69 5.10 25.95
C SER A 204 -5.63 4.70 27.01
N ASN A 205 -6.08 4.23 28.19
CA ASN A 205 -5.19 3.84 29.29
C ASN A 205 -4.39 2.58 28.95
N GLU A 206 -5.06 1.55 28.45
CA GLU A 206 -4.44 0.29 28.07
C GLU A 206 -3.52 0.49 26.86
N CYS A 207 -3.90 1.37 25.92
CA CYS A 207 -3.03 1.76 24.81
C CYS A 207 -1.70 2.38 25.28
N ARG A 208 -1.76 3.35 26.21
CA ARG A 208 -0.55 3.96 26.80
C ARG A 208 0.38 2.94 27.44
N GLN A 209 -0.18 1.95 28.14
CA GLN A 209 0.60 0.92 28.81
C GLN A 209 1.24 -0.07 27.83
N ALA A 210 0.55 -0.43 26.75
CA ALA A 210 1.04 -1.41 25.79
C ALA A 210 2.00 -0.81 24.74
N PHE A 211 1.88 0.48 24.42
CA PHE A 211 2.66 1.12 23.37
C PHE A 211 4.10 1.48 23.77
N ASP A 212 4.34 1.83 25.04
CA ASP A 212 5.70 2.03 25.56
C ASP A 212 6.35 0.66 25.84
N LYS A 213 7.30 0.27 24.99
CA LYS A 213 7.95 -1.06 25.06
C LYS A 213 8.65 -1.31 26.40
N TYR A 214 9.17 -0.27 27.05
CA TYR A 214 9.83 -0.43 28.33
C TYR A 214 8.80 -0.75 29.42
N ASP A 215 7.72 0.04 29.50
CA ASP A 215 6.66 -0.16 30.47
C ASP A 215 5.92 -1.50 30.23
N ALA A 216 5.67 -1.84 28.96
CA ALA A 216 5.13 -3.14 28.56
C ALA A 216 6.04 -4.28 29.02
N SER A 217 7.36 -4.20 28.78
CA SER A 217 8.31 -5.22 29.25
C SER A 217 8.34 -5.34 30.78
N LEU A 218 8.23 -4.24 31.52
CA LEU A 218 8.17 -4.29 32.98
C LEU A 218 6.90 -5.00 33.45
N GLU A 219 5.76 -4.72 32.83
CA GLU A 219 4.50 -5.39 33.15
C GLU A 219 4.53 -6.87 32.82
N LEU A 220 5.03 -7.24 31.63
CA LEU A 220 5.24 -8.63 31.23
C LEU A 220 6.07 -9.41 32.26
N SER A 221 7.17 -8.81 32.73
CA SER A 221 8.04 -9.42 33.75
C SER A 221 7.33 -9.61 35.09
N LYS A 222 6.50 -8.64 35.53
CA LYS A 222 5.67 -8.77 36.76
C LYS A 222 4.63 -9.87 36.64
N GLN A 223 4.05 -10.05 35.46
CA GLN A 223 3.06 -11.10 35.15
C GLN A 223 3.72 -12.49 34.97
N GLY A 224 5.04 -12.58 35.10
CA GLY A 224 5.78 -13.84 35.04
C GLY A 224 6.17 -14.29 33.63
N PHE A 225 6.08 -13.43 32.62
CA PHE A 225 6.58 -13.74 31.28
C PHE A 225 8.11 -13.60 31.21
N ILE A 226 8.72 -14.35 30.31
CA ILE A 226 10.12 -14.12 29.93
C ILE A 226 10.17 -12.86 29.07
N THR A 227 11.04 -11.93 29.44
CA THR A 227 11.29 -10.69 28.70
C THR A 227 12.76 -10.60 28.35
N VAL A 228 13.07 -9.96 27.23
CA VAL A 228 14.47 -9.68 26.86
C VAL A 228 15.04 -8.69 27.90
N PRO A 229 16.23 -8.96 28.46
CA PRO A 229 16.91 -7.98 29.28
C PRO A 229 17.08 -6.69 28.48
N ASN A 230 16.68 -5.58 29.08
CA ASN A 230 16.71 -4.28 28.44
C ASN A 230 17.32 -3.20 29.36
N PHE A 231 17.75 -2.11 28.75
CA PHE A 231 18.30 -0.93 29.40
C PHE A 231 17.70 0.32 28.75
N LEU A 232 17.17 1.24 29.56
CA LEU A 232 16.54 2.47 29.09
C LEU A 232 17.56 3.62 29.10
N VAL A 233 17.65 4.34 27.98
CA VAL A 233 18.36 5.61 27.84
C VAL A 233 17.32 6.71 27.66
N GLN A 234 17.36 7.76 28.47
CA GLN A 234 16.41 8.88 28.41
C GLN A 234 17.16 10.21 28.38
N GLY A 235 16.87 11.03 27.36
CA GLY A 235 17.54 12.32 27.17
C GLY A 235 19.07 12.23 27.09
N ASN A 236 19.78 13.25 27.58
CA ASN A 236 21.26 13.30 27.60
C ASN A 236 21.88 12.56 28.80
N GLU A 237 21.12 11.70 29.50
CA GLU A 237 21.59 10.96 30.68
C GLU A 237 22.16 9.58 30.30
N GLY A 238 22.88 9.49 29.17
CA GLY A 238 23.60 8.29 28.76
C GLY A 238 24.78 7.98 29.70
N ASN A 239 24.53 7.20 30.75
CA ASN A 239 25.53 6.90 31.76
C ASN A 239 26.37 5.68 31.33
N GLU A 240 27.46 5.91 30.60
CA GLU A 240 28.39 4.88 30.08
C GLU A 240 28.77 3.82 31.13
N SER A 241 28.98 4.26 32.39
CA SER A 241 29.31 3.37 33.50
C SER A 241 28.19 2.38 33.85
N GLU A 242 26.93 2.80 33.77
CA GLU A 242 25.78 1.94 34.06
C GLU A 242 25.50 0.96 32.92
N LEU A 243 25.62 1.43 31.69
CA LEU A 243 25.47 0.57 30.52
C LEU A 243 26.59 -0.49 30.47
N SER A 244 27.84 -0.12 30.79
CA SER A 244 28.95 -1.08 30.89
C SER A 244 28.73 -2.15 31.97
N LYS A 245 28.16 -1.77 33.12
CA LYS A 245 27.74 -2.72 34.16
C LYS A 245 26.61 -3.62 33.66
N TRP A 246 25.66 -3.10 32.88
CA TRP A 246 24.58 -3.89 32.31
C TRP A 246 25.10 -4.90 31.27
N PHE A 247 26.02 -4.52 30.39
CA PHE A 247 26.70 -5.46 29.46
C PHE A 247 27.38 -6.60 30.23
N SER A 248 28.15 -6.26 31.27
CA SER A 248 28.85 -7.23 32.11
C SER A 248 27.89 -8.20 32.82
N ARG A 249 26.77 -7.70 33.35
CA ARG A 249 25.75 -8.54 34.02
C ARG A 249 25.08 -9.52 33.07
N ASN A 250 24.89 -9.12 31.82
CA ASN A 250 24.27 -9.95 30.78
C ASN A 250 25.28 -10.80 29.99
N GLN A 251 26.54 -10.88 30.45
CA GLN A 251 27.61 -11.67 29.81
C GLN A 251 27.94 -11.22 28.38
N LEU A 252 27.72 -9.94 28.07
CA LEU A 252 28.09 -9.32 26.79
C LEU A 252 29.45 -8.64 26.92
N ASP A 253 30.26 -8.72 25.86
CA ASP A 253 31.52 -7.97 25.79
C ASP A 253 31.23 -6.46 25.67
N PRO A 254 31.75 -5.60 26.57
CA PRO A 254 31.50 -4.15 26.50
C PRO A 254 31.97 -3.47 25.20
N TYR A 255 32.87 -4.10 24.44
CA TYR A 255 33.45 -3.51 23.23
C TYR A 255 32.84 -4.03 21.93
N SER A 256 32.42 -5.30 21.89
CA SER A 256 31.90 -5.96 20.68
C SER A 256 30.56 -6.65 20.85
N GLY A 257 29.99 -6.65 22.07
CA GLY A 257 28.73 -7.29 22.38
C GLY A 257 27.59 -6.72 21.54
N LYS A 258 26.81 -7.60 20.92
CA LYS A 258 25.76 -7.23 19.97
C LYS A 258 24.44 -6.95 20.68
N VAL A 259 23.88 -5.77 20.42
CA VAL A 259 22.60 -5.31 20.99
C VAL A 259 21.73 -4.66 19.93
N VAL A 260 20.43 -4.56 20.21
CA VAL A 260 19.46 -3.81 19.40
C VAL A 260 19.12 -2.51 20.13
N VAL A 261 19.26 -1.38 19.45
CA VAL A 261 18.88 -0.05 19.92
C VAL A 261 17.60 0.36 19.19
N LYS A 262 16.52 0.63 19.93
CA LYS A 262 15.21 0.96 19.36
C LYS A 262 14.47 2.04 20.16
N PRO A 263 13.65 2.89 19.52
CA PRO A 263 12.76 3.82 20.24
C PRO A 263 11.71 3.08 21.08
N ALA A 264 11.40 3.61 22.27
CA ALA A 264 10.42 3.00 23.17
C ALA A 264 8.99 3.07 22.61
N ARG A 265 8.63 4.18 21.94
CA ARG A 265 7.26 4.55 21.52
C ARG A 265 7.14 4.79 20.01
N ALA A 266 7.79 3.96 19.20
CA ALA A 266 7.62 3.98 17.74
C ALA A 266 7.37 2.58 17.15
N GLY A 267 6.67 2.51 16.02
CA GLY A 267 6.34 1.27 15.31
C GLY A 267 7.15 1.04 14.04
N SER A 268 6.80 -0.03 13.33
CA SER A 268 7.28 -0.35 11.98
C SER A 268 8.81 -0.40 11.77
N SER A 269 9.56 -0.71 12.84
CA SER A 269 11.03 -0.78 12.83
C SER A 269 11.73 0.52 12.41
N ILE A 270 11.06 1.66 12.57
CA ILE A 270 11.65 2.98 12.31
C ILE A 270 12.61 3.31 13.47
N GLY A 271 13.84 3.71 13.14
CA GLY A 271 14.87 4.02 14.14
C GLY A 271 15.51 2.81 14.83
N VAL A 272 15.19 1.57 14.42
CA VAL A 272 15.82 0.37 14.99
C VAL A 272 17.20 0.13 14.37
N LYS A 273 18.24 0.07 15.20
CA LYS A 273 19.64 -0.10 14.78
C LYS A 273 20.29 -1.25 15.56
N VAL A 274 21.11 -2.09 14.92
CA VAL A 274 22.03 -3.01 15.63
C VAL A 274 23.24 -2.21 16.09
N ALA A 275 23.70 -2.39 17.33
CA ALA A 275 24.91 -1.78 17.86
C ALA A 275 25.88 -2.82 18.44
N TYR A 276 27.18 -2.47 18.48
CA TYR A 276 28.25 -3.32 18.98
C TYR A 276 29.02 -2.62 20.10
N GLY A 277 28.88 -3.13 21.31
CA GLY A 277 29.48 -2.56 22.51
C GLY A 277 28.79 -1.29 23.02
N VAL A 278 29.27 -0.81 24.15
CA VAL A 278 28.67 0.29 24.92
C VAL A 278 28.69 1.62 24.14
N LEU A 279 29.83 1.96 23.53
CA LEU A 279 30.03 3.26 22.88
C LEU A 279 29.15 3.42 21.64
N ASP A 280 29.10 2.40 20.79
CA ASP A 280 28.26 2.38 19.58
C ASP A 280 26.77 2.42 19.95
N SER A 281 26.39 1.73 21.04
CA SER A 281 25.00 1.71 21.54
C SER A 281 24.52 3.10 21.97
N LEU A 282 25.36 3.83 22.72
CA LEU A 282 25.04 5.20 23.13
C LEU A 282 25.01 6.15 21.94
N THR A 283 25.97 6.04 21.03
CA THR A 283 26.01 6.87 19.80
C THR A 283 24.73 6.70 18.99
N LYS A 284 24.28 5.45 18.77
CA LYS A 284 23.05 5.16 18.05
C LYS A 284 21.79 5.60 18.81
N ALA A 285 21.79 5.55 20.13
CA ALA A 285 20.70 6.07 20.94
C ALA A 285 20.60 7.60 20.85
N ASP A 286 21.73 8.30 20.94
CA ASP A 286 21.82 9.76 20.79
C ASP A 286 21.41 10.21 19.38
N GLU A 287 21.74 9.43 18.34
CA GLU A 287 21.25 9.66 16.97
C GLU A 287 19.71 9.60 16.92
N ILE A 288 19.07 8.58 17.50
CA ILE A 288 17.60 8.45 17.51
C ILE A 288 16.94 9.63 18.24
N ILE A 289 17.52 10.06 19.36
CA ILE A 289 17.03 11.19 20.16
C ILE A 289 17.21 12.51 19.40
N SER A 290 18.37 12.72 18.79
CA SER A 290 18.68 13.95 18.04
C SER A 290 17.93 14.06 16.70
N GLU A 291 17.59 12.93 16.06
CA GLU A 291 16.68 12.84 14.93
C GLU A 291 15.22 13.18 15.33
N GLY A 292 14.92 13.26 16.63
CA GLY A 292 13.60 13.60 17.15
C GLY A 292 12.58 12.48 17.04
N ILE A 293 13.02 11.23 16.90
CA ILE A 293 12.14 10.06 16.78
C ILE A 293 11.46 9.77 18.12
N ASP A 294 12.24 9.68 19.19
CA ASP A 294 11.76 9.46 20.55
C ASP A 294 12.77 9.99 21.58
N ASP A 295 12.30 10.42 22.76
CA ASP A 295 13.16 10.87 23.87
C ASP A 295 13.59 9.73 24.81
N LYS A 296 12.96 8.56 24.64
CA LYS A 296 13.27 7.30 25.32
C LYS A 296 13.75 6.26 24.31
N VAL A 297 14.93 5.70 24.55
CA VAL A 297 15.53 4.67 23.70
C VAL A 297 15.83 3.42 24.53
N LEU A 298 15.45 2.27 24.01
CA LEU A 298 15.64 0.97 24.63
C LEU A 298 16.80 0.23 23.97
N ILE A 299 17.70 -0.31 24.80
CA ILE A 299 18.80 -1.18 24.39
C ILE A 299 18.48 -2.60 24.86
N GLU A 300 18.37 -3.54 23.94
CA GLU A 300 18.03 -4.95 24.18
C GLU A 300 19.14 -5.88 23.72
N ILE A 301 19.25 -7.05 24.35
CA ILE A 301 20.15 -8.10 23.87
C ILE A 301 19.73 -8.55 22.48
N PHE A 302 20.67 -8.64 21.54
CA PHE A 302 20.39 -9.20 20.23
C PHE A 302 20.15 -10.72 20.35
N LEU A 303 18.97 -11.17 19.97
CA LEU A 303 18.58 -12.58 20.03
C LEU A 303 19.13 -13.33 18.80
N GLU A 304 20.26 -14.02 18.95
CA GLU A 304 20.84 -14.83 17.88
C GLU A 304 20.21 -16.22 17.78
N GLY A 305 19.97 -16.69 16.55
CA GLY A 305 19.49 -18.05 16.28
C GLY A 305 18.01 -18.32 16.61
N GLY A 306 17.24 -17.27 16.94
CA GLY A 306 15.79 -17.35 17.13
C GLY A 306 15.01 -17.09 15.84
N SER A 307 13.77 -17.56 15.82
CA SER A 307 12.79 -17.26 14.77
C SER A 307 11.74 -16.29 15.29
N GLU A 308 11.48 -15.20 14.56
CA GLU A 308 10.41 -14.25 14.88
C GLU A 308 9.05 -14.86 14.53
N PHE A 309 8.05 -14.61 15.36
CA PHE A 309 6.67 -14.99 15.11
C PHE A 309 5.70 -13.84 15.36
N THR A 310 4.57 -13.89 14.66
CA THR A 310 3.46 -12.95 14.82
C THR A 310 2.17 -13.72 15.06
N ALA A 311 1.36 -13.28 16.02
CA ALA A 311 0.07 -13.88 16.34
C ALA A 311 -1.02 -12.80 16.42
N ILE A 312 -2.10 -12.98 15.65
CA ILE A 312 -3.29 -12.13 15.71
C ILE A 312 -4.26 -12.70 16.74
N VAL A 313 -4.69 -11.84 17.65
CA VAL A 313 -5.70 -12.17 18.67
C VAL A 313 -7.00 -11.46 18.28
N LEU A 314 -8.11 -12.19 18.32
CA LEU A 314 -9.46 -11.65 18.11
C LEU A 314 -10.30 -11.87 19.36
N ASP A 315 -11.02 -10.85 19.80
CA ASP A 315 -11.97 -10.97 20.91
C ASP A 315 -13.35 -11.37 20.38
N VAL A 316 -13.79 -12.58 20.76
CA VAL A 316 -15.11 -13.13 20.39
C VAL A 316 -16.06 -13.20 21.59
N GLY A 317 -15.79 -12.41 22.63
CA GLY A 317 -16.60 -12.34 23.84
C GLY A 317 -17.93 -11.60 23.65
N SER A 318 -18.79 -11.65 24.67
CA SER A 318 -20.10 -11.00 24.66
C SER A 318 -20.17 -9.82 25.62
N GLY A 319 -20.72 -8.68 25.17
CA GLY A 319 -20.85 -7.49 26.01
C GLY A 319 -19.49 -6.97 26.47
N LEU A 320 -19.28 -6.88 27.79
CA LEU A 320 -18.02 -6.47 28.41
C LEU A 320 -17.05 -7.63 28.66
N ASP A 321 -17.49 -8.88 28.51
CA ASP A 321 -16.63 -10.04 28.73
C ASP A 321 -15.68 -10.20 27.54
N CYS A 322 -14.38 -10.39 27.83
CA CYS A 322 -13.34 -10.61 26.84
C CYS A 322 -13.09 -12.12 26.69
N HIS A 323 -13.20 -12.63 25.47
CA HIS A 323 -12.86 -14.01 25.13
C HIS A 323 -11.90 -14.01 23.93
N PRO A 324 -10.58 -13.87 24.17
CA PRO A 324 -9.60 -13.83 23.12
C PRO A 324 -9.42 -15.21 22.48
N VAL A 325 -9.42 -15.24 21.17
CA VAL A 325 -9.04 -16.39 20.36
C VAL A 325 -7.85 -16.00 19.51
N VAL A 326 -6.75 -16.70 19.70
CA VAL A 326 -5.53 -16.51 18.90
C VAL A 326 -5.62 -17.33 17.63
N LEU A 327 -5.43 -16.65 16.50
CA LEU A 327 -5.36 -17.26 15.18
C LEU A 327 -4.11 -18.12 15.02
N LEU A 328 -3.93 -18.73 13.85
CA LEU A 328 -2.70 -19.47 13.53
C LEU A 328 -1.54 -18.48 13.44
N PRO A 329 -0.49 -18.60 14.29
CA PRO A 329 0.67 -17.73 14.21
C PRO A 329 1.37 -17.82 12.84
N THR A 330 2.22 -16.85 12.56
CA THR A 330 3.07 -16.82 11.37
C THR A 330 4.53 -16.77 11.81
N GLU A 331 5.37 -17.64 11.26
CA GLU A 331 6.83 -17.54 11.39
C GLU A 331 7.36 -16.59 10.31
N VAL A 332 8.26 -15.70 10.71
CA VAL A 332 8.94 -14.74 9.84
C VAL A 332 10.39 -15.20 9.64
N GLU A 333 10.72 -15.62 8.41
CA GLU A 333 12.05 -16.09 8.05
C GLU A 333 12.74 -15.08 7.13
N LEU A 334 13.97 -14.68 7.48
CA LEU A 334 14.81 -13.85 6.62
C LEU A 334 15.69 -14.75 5.73
N GLN A 335 15.44 -14.74 4.43
CA GLN A 335 16.20 -15.49 3.43
C GLN A 335 17.21 -14.59 2.72
N PHE A 336 18.46 -15.06 2.62
CA PHE A 336 19.57 -14.36 1.97
C PHE A 336 19.99 -15.13 0.71
N HIS A 337 19.98 -14.47 -0.45
CA HIS A 337 20.48 -15.03 -1.70
C HIS A 337 21.78 -14.34 -2.13
N GLY A 338 22.92 -15.06 -2.08
CA GLY A 338 24.22 -14.61 -2.58
C GLY A 338 25.40 -14.87 -1.63
N SER A 339 26.62 -14.54 -2.06
CA SER A 339 27.81 -14.51 -1.20
C SER A 339 27.69 -13.33 -0.23
N VAL A 340 27.42 -13.63 1.02
CA VAL A 340 27.07 -12.67 2.08
C VAL A 340 28.27 -11.79 2.43
N ASP A 341 28.17 -10.48 2.18
CA ASP A 341 29.04 -9.49 2.82
C ASP A 341 28.73 -9.45 4.33
N ILE A 342 29.77 -9.33 5.16
CA ILE A 342 29.67 -9.44 6.64
C ILE A 342 28.67 -8.42 7.22
N THR A 343 28.47 -7.28 6.56
CA THR A 343 27.50 -6.23 6.95
C THR A 343 26.02 -6.62 6.73
N GLU A 344 25.73 -7.67 5.96
CA GLU A 344 24.35 -8.12 5.67
C GLU A 344 23.87 -9.25 6.58
N LYS A 345 24.73 -9.85 7.41
CA LYS A 345 24.31 -10.86 8.42
C LYS A 345 23.54 -10.24 9.59
N ASP A 346 23.69 -8.94 9.82
CA ASP A 346 23.06 -8.20 10.92
C ASP A 346 21.77 -7.49 10.52
N ALA A 347 21.18 -7.98 9.43
CA ALA A 347 20.00 -7.54 8.75
C ALA A 347 18.71 -7.74 9.58
N ILE A 348 18.20 -6.69 10.25
CA ILE A 348 16.90 -6.71 10.97
C ILE A 348 15.68 -6.64 10.03
N PHE A 349 14.54 -7.23 10.42
CA PHE A 349 13.24 -7.03 9.78
C PHE A 349 12.77 -5.55 9.91
N ASN A 350 13.19 -4.70 8.96
CA ASN A 350 12.97 -3.25 8.98
C ASN A 350 11.77 -2.81 8.11
N TYR A 351 11.37 -1.53 8.22
CA TYR A 351 10.24 -0.95 7.45
C TYR A 351 10.30 -1.31 5.96
N ARG A 352 11.48 -1.13 5.35
CA ARG A 352 11.67 -1.40 3.92
C ARG A 352 11.36 -2.86 3.61
N ARG A 353 11.78 -3.82 4.44
CA ARG A 353 11.50 -5.25 4.23
C ARG A 353 10.05 -5.64 4.52
N LYS A 354 9.37 -4.92 5.41
CA LYS A 354 7.95 -5.13 5.74
C LYS A 354 7.00 -4.73 4.60
N TYR A 355 7.33 -3.65 3.88
CA TYR A 355 6.40 -3.00 2.95
C TYR A 355 6.94 -2.82 1.52
N LEU A 356 8.24 -3.01 1.29
CA LEU A 356 8.90 -2.87 -0.02
C LEU A 356 9.72 -4.13 -0.31
N PRO A 357 9.13 -5.19 -0.89
CA PRO A 357 9.86 -6.41 -1.23
C PRO A 357 10.98 -6.07 -2.21
N THR A 358 12.24 -6.13 -1.77
CA THR A 358 13.42 -6.03 -2.62
C THR A 358 13.96 -7.43 -2.89
N GLN A 359 14.45 -7.67 -4.11
CA GLN A 359 14.98 -8.98 -4.52
C GLN A 359 16.27 -9.42 -3.78
N GLN A 360 16.84 -8.59 -2.88
CA GLN A 360 18.12 -8.88 -2.20
C GLN A 360 17.96 -9.63 -0.87
N VAL A 361 16.84 -9.43 -0.17
CA VAL A 361 16.52 -10.12 1.08
C VAL A 361 15.05 -10.45 1.03
N GLN A 362 14.73 -11.73 0.82
CA GLN A 362 13.34 -12.20 0.81
C GLN A 362 12.92 -12.50 2.26
N VAL A 363 11.72 -12.06 2.62
CA VAL A 363 11.10 -12.43 3.90
C VAL A 363 10.04 -13.47 3.59
N ALA A 364 10.24 -14.70 4.04
CA ALA A 364 9.27 -15.77 3.84
C ALA A 364 8.34 -15.85 5.05
N TYR A 365 7.02 -15.87 4.79
CA TYR A 365 5.98 -15.97 5.81
C TYR A 365 5.33 -17.35 5.81
N HIS A 366 5.60 -18.13 6.86
CA HIS A 366 5.08 -19.48 7.02
C HIS A 366 3.87 -19.48 7.96
N THR A 367 2.68 -19.84 7.44
CA THR A 367 1.42 -19.84 8.23
C THR A 367 0.64 -21.13 7.97
N PRO A 368 0.53 -22.06 8.95
CA PRO A 368 1.08 -22.00 10.32
C PRO A 368 2.63 -22.00 10.33
N PRO A 369 3.29 -21.68 11.46
CA PRO A 369 4.76 -21.74 11.51
C PRO A 369 5.24 -23.20 11.38
N ARG A 370 6.54 -23.40 11.11
CA ARG A 370 7.16 -24.74 11.05
C ARG A 370 7.58 -25.25 12.43
N PHE A 371 7.20 -24.53 13.49
CA PHE A 371 7.46 -24.93 14.87
C PHE A 371 6.70 -26.20 15.27
N PRO A 372 7.18 -26.92 16.28
CA PRO A 372 6.45 -27.99 16.95
C PRO A 372 5.06 -27.53 17.46
N ILE A 373 4.08 -28.44 17.46
CA ILE A 373 2.68 -28.12 17.81
C ILE A 373 2.54 -27.59 19.24
N ASP A 374 3.30 -28.15 20.19
CA ASP A 374 3.37 -27.70 21.58
C ASP A 374 3.86 -26.26 21.71
N VAL A 375 4.85 -25.86 20.91
CA VAL A 375 5.33 -24.47 20.84
C VAL A 375 4.24 -23.56 20.28
N ILE A 376 3.55 -23.97 19.21
CA ILE A 376 2.45 -23.20 18.61
C ILE A 376 1.32 -22.98 19.62
N GLU A 377 0.92 -24.02 20.35
CA GLU A 377 -0.13 -23.92 21.36
C GLU A 377 0.31 -23.04 22.54
N THR A 378 1.56 -23.14 22.99
CA THR A 378 2.10 -22.27 24.05
C THR A 378 2.13 -20.80 23.61
N ILE A 379 2.49 -20.52 22.34
CA ILE A 379 2.41 -19.16 21.77
C ILE A 379 0.97 -18.63 21.83
N ARG A 380 -0.01 -19.46 21.44
CA ARG A 380 -1.43 -19.09 21.44
C ARG A 380 -1.96 -18.85 22.86
N GLU A 381 -1.63 -19.72 23.81
CA GLU A 381 -1.98 -19.54 25.22
C GLU A 381 -1.37 -18.26 25.80
N GLY A 382 -0.09 -18.01 25.51
CA GLY A 382 0.60 -16.81 25.97
C GLY A 382 -0.01 -15.53 25.41
N ALA A 383 -0.24 -15.47 24.10
CA ALA A 383 -0.86 -14.32 23.45
C ALA A 383 -2.29 -14.06 23.97
N SER A 384 -3.08 -15.12 24.21
CA SER A 384 -4.40 -15.01 24.84
C SER A 384 -4.33 -14.41 26.25
N LEU A 385 -3.39 -14.89 27.07
CA LEU A 385 -3.18 -14.40 28.44
C LEU A 385 -2.74 -12.94 28.44
N LEU A 386 -1.84 -12.54 27.55
CA LEU A 386 -1.40 -11.16 27.40
C LEU A 386 -2.54 -10.22 27.03
N PHE A 387 -3.37 -10.63 26.07
CA PHE A 387 -4.52 -9.86 25.64
C PHE A 387 -5.49 -9.57 26.80
N GLN A 388 -5.79 -10.59 27.62
CA GLN A 388 -6.64 -10.43 28.81
C GLN A 388 -5.99 -9.57 29.90
N ARG A 389 -4.71 -9.82 30.21
CA ARG A 389 -4.01 -9.17 31.33
C ARG A 389 -3.79 -7.68 31.09
N LEU A 390 -3.55 -7.29 29.85
CA LEU A 390 -3.39 -5.89 29.45
C LEU A 390 -4.73 -5.20 29.15
N GLY A 391 -5.87 -5.89 29.31
CA GLY A 391 -7.19 -5.29 29.11
C GLY A 391 -7.50 -4.92 27.66
N LEU A 392 -6.83 -5.56 26.69
CA LEU A 392 -7.00 -5.28 25.27
C LEU A 392 -8.39 -5.70 24.78
N ARG A 393 -8.86 -5.09 23.69
CA ARG A 393 -10.22 -5.28 23.14
C ARG A 393 -10.22 -5.37 21.62
N ASP A 394 -11.25 -6.03 21.09
CA ASP A 394 -11.51 -6.31 19.66
C ASP A 394 -10.46 -7.17 18.96
N PHE A 395 -9.25 -6.65 18.78
CA PHE A 395 -8.16 -7.36 18.13
C PHE A 395 -6.81 -6.73 18.50
N ALA A 396 -5.74 -7.51 18.41
CA ALA A 396 -4.37 -7.02 18.53
C ALA A 396 -3.41 -7.95 17.78
N ARG A 397 -2.24 -7.43 17.41
CA ARG A 397 -1.13 -8.22 16.88
C ARG A 397 -0.03 -8.30 17.91
N ILE A 398 0.30 -9.51 18.34
CA ILE A 398 1.36 -9.78 19.31
C ILE A 398 2.53 -10.46 18.59
N ASP A 399 3.69 -9.84 18.66
CA ASP A 399 4.93 -10.30 18.04
C ASP A 399 5.89 -10.83 19.11
N GLY A 400 6.74 -11.77 18.73
CA GLY A 400 7.69 -12.41 19.63
C GLY A 400 8.74 -13.26 18.94
N TRP A 401 9.54 -13.96 19.73
CA TRP A 401 10.65 -14.80 19.30
C TRP A 401 10.55 -16.20 19.91
N PHE A 402 10.82 -17.21 19.10
CA PHE A 402 11.06 -18.57 19.53
C PHE A 402 12.56 -18.88 19.48
N LEU A 403 13.14 -19.23 20.62
CA LEU A 403 14.54 -19.57 20.80
C LEU A 403 14.70 -21.06 21.12
N PRO A 404 15.21 -21.88 20.19
CA PRO A 404 15.49 -23.29 20.48
C PRO A 404 16.52 -23.45 21.61
N ASN A 405 16.47 -24.58 22.34
CA ASN A 405 17.35 -24.86 23.48
C ASN A 405 18.87 -24.82 23.20
N SER A 406 19.29 -24.81 21.93
CA SER A 406 20.68 -24.60 21.54
C SER A 406 21.18 -23.17 21.83
N VAL A 407 20.28 -22.23 22.15
CA VAL A 407 20.61 -20.83 22.44
C VAL A 407 20.57 -20.59 23.95
N HIS A 408 21.74 -20.30 24.54
CA HIS A 408 21.85 -20.02 25.98
C HIS A 408 21.29 -18.64 26.33
N MET A 409 20.12 -18.60 26.97
CA MET A 409 19.69 -17.44 27.77
C MET A 409 19.89 -17.74 29.25
N SER A 410 20.75 -16.97 29.91
CA SER A 410 20.94 -17.02 31.35
C SER A 410 19.77 -16.31 32.06
N SER A 411 18.80 -17.06 32.59
CA SER A 411 17.87 -16.51 33.60
C SER A 411 17.52 -17.50 34.71
N SER A 412 17.64 -17.00 35.94
CA SER A 412 17.70 -17.74 37.21
C SER A 412 16.36 -17.81 37.97
N SER A 413 15.25 -18.11 37.29
CA SER A 413 13.98 -18.37 37.99
C SER A 413 13.16 -19.47 37.31
N GLU A 414 12.83 -20.53 38.05
CA GLU A 414 12.15 -21.75 37.57
C GLU A 414 10.64 -21.59 37.24
N SER A 415 10.05 -20.39 37.33
CA SER A 415 8.59 -20.20 37.26
C SER A 415 8.11 -19.12 36.28
N LYS A 416 8.77 -18.94 35.13
CA LYS A 416 8.34 -17.98 34.10
C LYS A 416 7.63 -18.66 32.93
N PHE A 417 6.52 -18.07 32.48
CA PHE A 417 5.76 -18.51 31.30
C PHE A 417 6.61 -18.31 30.03
N GLY A 418 6.57 -19.29 29.13
CA GLY A 418 7.33 -19.29 27.87
C GLY A 418 8.49 -20.29 27.84
N ARG A 419 8.81 -20.99 28.94
CA ARG A 419 9.75 -22.11 28.91
C ARG A 419 9.04 -23.37 28.42
N THR A 420 9.52 -23.94 27.32
CA THR A 420 9.06 -25.22 26.79
C THR A 420 10.21 -26.23 26.82
N GLU A 421 9.93 -27.52 26.68
CA GLU A 421 10.98 -28.54 26.56
C GLU A 421 11.85 -28.36 25.31
N LEU A 422 11.40 -27.59 24.31
CA LEU A 422 12.06 -27.41 23.02
C LEU A 422 12.75 -26.04 22.87
N GLY A 423 12.44 -25.08 23.73
CA GLY A 423 12.97 -23.73 23.64
C GLY A 423 12.25 -22.72 24.54
N ASN A 424 12.65 -21.45 24.43
CA ASN A 424 12.02 -20.32 25.10
C ASN A 424 11.20 -19.48 24.12
N ILE A 425 9.98 -19.11 24.52
CA ILE A 425 9.10 -18.19 23.82
C ILE A 425 9.15 -16.86 24.55
N ILE A 426 9.42 -15.79 23.80
CA ILE A 426 9.55 -14.42 24.32
C ILE A 426 8.62 -13.52 23.53
N PHE A 427 7.75 -12.78 24.21
CA PHE A 427 6.92 -11.75 23.58
C PHE A 427 7.64 -10.41 23.65
N THR A 428 7.71 -9.67 22.53
CA THR A 428 8.49 -8.42 22.45
C THR A 428 7.63 -7.21 22.16
N ASP A 429 6.72 -7.30 21.20
CA ASP A 429 5.97 -6.14 20.71
C ASP A 429 4.47 -6.43 20.65
N ILE A 430 3.68 -5.48 21.15
CA ILE A 430 2.22 -5.54 21.14
C ILE A 430 1.74 -4.38 20.28
N ASN A 431 1.14 -4.68 19.15
CA ASN A 431 0.60 -3.70 18.22
C ASN A 431 -0.92 -3.70 18.35
N LEU A 432 -1.46 -2.58 18.81
CA LEU A 432 -2.86 -2.42 19.17
C LEU A 432 -3.71 -2.23 17.92
N ILE A 433 -3.15 -1.58 16.92
CA ILE A 433 -3.76 -1.44 15.60
C ILE A 433 -2.86 -2.21 14.64
N SER A 434 -3.20 -3.49 14.41
CA SER A 434 -2.51 -4.28 13.40
C SER A 434 -2.58 -3.58 12.04
N GLY A 435 -1.47 -3.57 11.31
CA GLY A 435 -1.47 -3.13 9.91
C GLY A 435 -2.57 -3.84 9.12
N MET A 436 -3.31 -3.10 8.28
CA MET A 436 -4.46 -3.59 7.51
C MET A 436 -4.26 -3.41 6.01
N GLU A 437 -3.02 -3.40 5.54
CA GLU A 437 -2.76 -3.61 4.11
C GLU A 437 -3.29 -5.00 3.66
N GLN A 438 -3.67 -5.17 2.40
CA GLN A 438 -4.29 -6.41 1.89
C GLN A 438 -3.47 -7.68 2.16
N THR A 439 -2.15 -7.58 2.23
CA THR A 439 -1.26 -8.72 2.51
C THR A 439 -0.79 -8.75 3.96
N SER A 440 -1.39 -7.97 4.87
CA SER A 440 -0.96 -7.93 6.27
C SER A 440 -1.30 -9.21 7.04
N PHE A 441 -0.62 -9.43 8.16
CA PHE A 441 -0.83 -10.61 9.01
C PHE A 441 -2.28 -10.81 9.47
N LEU A 442 -3.05 -9.73 9.68
CA LEU A 442 -4.48 -9.81 10.03
C LEU A 442 -5.26 -10.63 8.98
N PHE A 443 -5.08 -10.32 7.70
CA PHE A 443 -5.80 -10.99 6.61
C PHE A 443 -5.18 -12.33 6.24
N GLN A 444 -3.85 -12.44 6.29
CA GLN A 444 -3.17 -13.72 6.05
C GLN A 444 -3.61 -14.79 7.07
N GLN A 445 -3.61 -14.48 8.37
CA GLN A 445 -3.97 -15.45 9.41
C GLN A 445 -5.48 -15.72 9.45
N SER A 446 -6.31 -14.69 9.27
CA SER A 446 -7.78 -14.84 9.28
C SER A 446 -8.29 -15.62 8.07
N SER A 447 -7.68 -15.45 6.89
CA SER A 447 -8.06 -16.22 5.69
C SER A 447 -7.76 -17.71 5.82
N LYS A 448 -6.74 -18.11 6.58
CA LYS A 448 -6.45 -19.53 6.87
C LYS A 448 -7.55 -20.19 7.70
N VAL A 449 -8.25 -19.44 8.55
CA VAL A 449 -9.37 -19.97 9.35
C VAL A 449 -10.73 -19.74 8.69
N GLY A 450 -10.78 -19.18 7.48
CA GLY A 450 -11.99 -19.07 6.67
C GLY A 450 -12.61 -17.68 6.57
N PHE A 451 -11.98 -16.63 7.11
CA PHE A 451 -12.48 -15.26 7.01
C PHE A 451 -11.95 -14.52 5.78
N SER A 452 -12.84 -13.94 4.96
CA SER A 452 -12.43 -12.88 4.04
C SER A 452 -12.10 -11.58 4.76
N HIS A 453 -11.46 -10.65 4.04
CA HIS A 453 -11.19 -9.30 4.52
C HIS A 453 -12.46 -8.60 5.01
N SER A 454 -13.55 -8.68 4.24
CA SER A 454 -14.84 -8.10 4.62
C SER A 454 -15.37 -8.72 5.92
N ASN A 455 -15.40 -10.06 5.99
CA ASN A 455 -16.01 -10.77 7.12
C ASN A 455 -15.24 -10.54 8.43
N ILE A 456 -13.90 -10.51 8.39
CA ILE A 456 -13.11 -10.23 9.60
C ILE A 456 -13.28 -8.78 10.09
N LEU A 457 -13.29 -7.80 9.18
CA LEU A 457 -13.49 -6.40 9.55
C LEU A 457 -14.89 -6.15 10.11
N GLN A 458 -15.91 -6.77 9.51
CA GLN A 458 -17.29 -6.72 10.02
C GLN A 458 -17.38 -7.36 11.41
N THR A 459 -16.75 -8.51 11.61
CA THR A 459 -16.66 -9.20 12.92
C THR A 459 -16.08 -8.26 13.99
N ILE A 460 -14.98 -7.56 13.67
CA ILE A 460 -14.35 -6.58 14.56
C ILE A 460 -15.29 -5.40 14.85
N ILE A 461 -15.96 -4.84 13.84
CA ILE A 461 -16.88 -3.70 14.02
C ILE A 461 -18.11 -4.10 14.85
N TYR A 462 -18.70 -5.26 14.57
CA TYR A 462 -19.84 -5.76 15.33
C TYR A 462 -19.46 -6.08 16.78
N ARG A 463 -18.28 -6.67 17.02
CA ARG A 463 -17.75 -6.85 18.37
C ARG A 463 -17.64 -5.53 19.11
N ALA A 464 -17.10 -4.49 18.46
CA ALA A 464 -17.02 -3.16 19.04
C ALA A 464 -18.41 -2.58 19.35
N CYS A 465 -19.38 -2.75 18.45
CA CYS A 465 -20.77 -2.29 18.65
C CYS A 465 -21.44 -2.93 19.87
N LEU A 466 -21.11 -4.19 20.21
CA LEU A 466 -21.68 -4.89 21.37
C LEU A 466 -21.30 -4.25 22.72
N ARG A 467 -20.23 -3.45 22.77
CA ARG A 467 -19.86 -2.70 23.99
C ARG A 467 -20.80 -1.53 24.26
N PHE A 468 -21.49 -1.02 23.25
CA PHE A 468 -22.30 0.18 23.34
C PHE A 468 -23.79 -0.19 23.26
N PRO A 469 -24.57 0.01 24.34
CA PRO A 469 -25.99 -0.38 24.37
C PRO A 469 -26.83 0.21 23.23
N ASN A 470 -26.51 1.44 22.80
CA ASN A 470 -27.19 2.13 21.71
C ASN A 470 -26.97 1.46 20.34
N LEU A 471 -25.85 0.75 20.17
CA LEU A 471 -25.46 0.10 18.91
C LEU A 471 -25.69 -1.41 18.92
N ALA A 472 -25.92 -2.03 20.08
CA ALA A 472 -26.20 -3.46 20.20
C ALA A 472 -27.40 -3.91 19.34
N SER A 473 -28.36 -3.02 19.06
CA SER A 473 -29.51 -3.30 18.18
C SER A 473 -29.12 -3.59 16.72
N PHE A 474 -28.02 -3.00 16.21
CA PHE A 474 -27.51 -3.28 14.85
C PHE A 474 -26.95 -4.70 14.73
N SER A 475 -26.46 -5.26 15.84
CA SER A 475 -25.92 -6.63 15.92
C SER A 475 -27.01 -7.71 16.00
N SER A 476 -28.27 -7.33 16.24
CA SER A 476 -29.39 -8.27 16.47
C SER A 476 -30.18 -8.60 15.20
N GLY A 477 -29.78 -8.08 14.03
CA GLY A 477 -30.63 -8.04 12.86
C GLY A 477 -30.01 -8.42 11.52
N SER A 478 -28.77 -8.93 11.45
CA SER A 478 -28.19 -9.40 10.18
C SER A 478 -28.60 -10.85 9.92
N SER A 479 -29.58 -11.04 9.04
CA SER A 479 -29.97 -12.36 8.52
C SER A 479 -29.53 -12.46 7.06
N HIS A 480 -28.29 -12.09 6.75
CA HIS A 480 -27.69 -12.34 5.45
C HIS A 480 -26.65 -13.45 5.60
N LEU A 481 -26.88 -14.55 4.88
CA LEU A 481 -25.84 -15.55 4.66
C LEU A 481 -24.58 -14.83 4.17
N PRO A 482 -23.38 -15.26 4.58
CA PRO A 482 -22.13 -14.72 4.07
C PRO A 482 -22.16 -14.73 2.54
N ARG A 483 -21.54 -13.73 1.92
CA ARG A 483 -21.48 -13.51 0.45
C ARG A 483 -21.09 -14.77 -0.37
N ARG A 484 -20.62 -15.86 0.26
CA ARG A 484 -20.26 -17.13 -0.40
C ARG A 484 -20.78 -18.44 0.21
N SER A 485 -21.69 -18.45 1.18
CA SER A 485 -22.18 -19.72 1.78
C SER A 485 -23.11 -20.57 0.90
N LYS A 486 -23.10 -20.40 -0.42
CA LYS A 486 -23.82 -21.28 -1.37
C LYS A 486 -23.01 -22.50 -1.82
N SER A 487 -21.72 -22.62 -1.49
CA SER A 487 -20.92 -23.79 -1.92
C SER A 487 -21.08 -25.04 -1.03
N ALA A 488 -21.56 -24.89 0.22
CA ALA A 488 -21.63 -26.01 1.17
C ALA A 488 -22.98 -26.75 1.23
N GLN A 489 -24.04 -26.26 0.57
CA GLN A 489 -25.34 -26.96 0.48
C GLN A 489 -25.69 -27.35 -0.97
N ILE A 490 -24.78 -28.04 -1.64
CA ILE A 490 -25.09 -28.72 -2.92
C ILE A 490 -25.45 -30.17 -2.63
N SER A 491 -26.61 -30.40 -2.01
CA SER A 491 -27.31 -31.69 -2.10
C SER A 491 -28.77 -31.58 -1.69
N LYS A 492 -29.54 -30.77 -2.42
CA LYS A 492 -30.96 -30.97 -2.81
C LYS A 492 -31.67 -29.64 -3.02
N ALA A 493 -32.49 -29.62 -4.08
CA ALA A 493 -33.48 -28.62 -4.47
C ALA A 493 -33.00 -27.51 -5.43
N PHE A 494 -33.54 -27.62 -6.65
CA PHE A 494 -33.43 -26.74 -7.80
C PHE A 494 -33.90 -25.30 -7.53
N SER A 495 -33.12 -24.32 -7.98
CA SER A 495 -33.59 -23.24 -8.86
C SER A 495 -32.42 -22.66 -9.65
N ILE A 496 -32.59 -22.59 -10.97
CA ILE A 496 -31.70 -21.93 -11.92
C ILE A 496 -31.76 -20.44 -11.60
N ASN A 497 -30.76 -19.91 -10.89
CA ASN A 497 -30.58 -18.46 -10.74
C ASN A 497 -29.50 -17.99 -11.72
N GLU A 498 -29.74 -16.80 -12.26
CA GLU A 498 -29.03 -16.11 -13.35
C GLU A 498 -27.50 -16.35 -13.37
N SER A 499 -26.97 -16.59 -14.57
CA SER A 499 -25.60 -17.07 -14.81
C SER A 499 -24.54 -16.12 -14.23
N THR A 500 -23.96 -16.48 -13.09
CA THR A 500 -22.74 -15.85 -12.59
C THR A 500 -21.65 -15.97 -13.64
N ARG A 501 -21.01 -14.85 -13.98
CA ARG A 501 -19.94 -14.83 -14.98
C ARG A 501 -18.64 -15.23 -14.32
N LYS A 502 -17.99 -16.24 -14.86
CA LYS A 502 -16.69 -16.69 -14.35
C LYS A 502 -15.58 -15.80 -14.89
N VAL A 503 -14.67 -15.38 -14.02
CA VAL A 503 -13.53 -14.54 -14.36
C VAL A 503 -12.27 -15.16 -13.79
N PHE A 504 -11.28 -15.42 -14.63
CA PHE A 504 -9.96 -15.84 -14.16
C PHE A 504 -9.01 -14.65 -14.22
N VAL A 505 -8.39 -14.30 -13.09
CA VAL A 505 -7.37 -13.24 -13.04
C VAL A 505 -6.01 -13.90 -13.04
N ILE A 506 -5.26 -13.77 -14.13
CA ILE A 506 -3.91 -14.35 -14.27
C ILE A 506 -2.83 -13.30 -14.05
N PHE A 507 -1.84 -13.61 -13.21
CA PHE A 507 -0.71 -12.75 -12.85
C PHE A 507 0.56 -13.59 -12.60
N GLY A 508 1.70 -12.94 -12.35
CA GLY A 508 3.02 -13.57 -12.20
C GLY A 508 3.86 -13.47 -13.48
N GLY A 509 4.55 -14.56 -13.84
CA GLY A 509 5.40 -14.63 -15.03
C GLY A 509 6.90 -14.66 -14.73
N ASP A 510 7.70 -14.68 -15.80
CA ASP A 510 9.17 -14.83 -15.75
C ASP A 510 9.93 -13.50 -15.66
N THR A 511 9.23 -12.37 -15.74
CA THR A 511 9.87 -11.06 -15.90
C THR A 511 10.33 -10.49 -14.56
N SER A 512 11.15 -9.44 -14.63
CA SER A 512 11.46 -8.57 -13.48
C SER A 512 10.21 -7.94 -12.87
N GLU A 513 9.15 -7.77 -13.66
CA GLU A 513 7.88 -7.16 -13.27
C GLU A 513 6.91 -8.13 -12.54
N ARG A 514 7.29 -9.41 -12.36
CA ARG A 514 6.42 -10.44 -11.77
C ARG A 514 5.84 -10.08 -10.39
N GLN A 515 6.58 -9.34 -9.56
CA GLN A 515 6.09 -8.91 -8.24
C GLN A 515 5.02 -7.83 -8.36
N VAL A 516 5.21 -6.88 -9.28
CA VAL A 516 4.19 -5.87 -9.63
C VAL A 516 2.96 -6.55 -10.23
N SER A 517 3.17 -7.59 -11.03
CA SER A 517 2.10 -8.41 -11.56
C SER A 517 1.28 -9.11 -10.47
N LEU A 518 1.94 -9.71 -9.47
CA LEU A 518 1.26 -10.28 -8.31
C LEU A 518 0.45 -9.22 -7.56
N MET A 519 1.06 -8.08 -7.21
CA MET A 519 0.38 -7.01 -6.46
C MET A 519 -0.84 -6.44 -7.20
N SER A 520 -0.70 -6.17 -8.50
CA SER A 520 -1.80 -5.64 -9.33
C SER A 520 -2.89 -6.69 -9.57
N GLY A 521 -2.51 -7.95 -9.80
CA GLY A 521 -3.44 -9.08 -9.93
C GLY A 521 -4.26 -9.32 -8.67
N THR A 522 -3.64 -9.30 -7.50
CA THR A 522 -4.32 -9.42 -6.19
C THR A 522 -5.33 -8.29 -5.97
N ASN A 523 -4.95 -7.04 -6.28
CA ASN A 523 -5.84 -5.88 -6.20
C ASN A 523 -7.07 -6.02 -7.12
N VAL A 524 -6.86 -6.42 -8.38
CA VAL A 524 -7.96 -6.64 -9.33
C VAL A 524 -8.87 -7.76 -8.83
N TRP A 525 -8.29 -8.86 -8.37
CA TRP A 525 -9.05 -10.00 -7.85
C TRP A 525 -9.92 -9.62 -6.64
N LEU A 526 -9.39 -8.88 -5.66
CA LEU A 526 -10.16 -8.41 -4.50
C LEU A 526 -11.29 -7.46 -4.91
N ASN A 527 -11.01 -6.50 -5.80
CA ASN A 527 -12.02 -5.54 -6.26
C ASN A 527 -13.14 -6.19 -7.08
N LEU A 528 -12.81 -7.17 -7.94
CA LEU A 528 -13.82 -7.88 -8.72
C LEU A 528 -14.67 -8.83 -7.86
N GLN A 529 -14.17 -9.28 -6.71
CA GLN A 529 -14.96 -10.09 -5.77
C GLN A 529 -16.06 -9.31 -5.06
N ALA A 530 -16.05 -7.98 -5.09
CA ALA A 530 -17.12 -7.17 -4.53
C ALA A 530 -18.46 -7.27 -5.30
N PHE A 531 -18.43 -7.82 -6.52
CA PHE A 531 -19.57 -7.93 -7.41
C PHE A 531 -20.21 -9.32 -7.34
N ASP A 532 -21.50 -9.36 -7.00
CA ASP A 532 -22.23 -10.63 -6.80
C ASP A 532 -22.52 -11.40 -8.10
N ASP A 533 -22.39 -10.75 -9.26
CA ASP A 533 -22.57 -11.36 -10.58
C ASP A 533 -21.27 -12.01 -11.13
N LEU A 534 -20.14 -11.86 -10.42
CA LEU A 534 -18.84 -12.38 -10.83
C LEU A 534 -18.33 -13.49 -9.90
N GLU A 535 -17.88 -14.59 -10.50
CA GLU A 535 -17.13 -15.64 -9.82
C GLU A 535 -15.66 -15.53 -10.23
N VAL A 536 -14.84 -14.94 -9.36
CA VAL A 536 -13.45 -14.60 -9.68
C VAL A 536 -12.47 -15.61 -9.08
N THR A 537 -11.63 -16.21 -9.92
CA THR A 537 -10.58 -17.15 -9.53
C THR A 537 -9.19 -16.54 -9.81
N PRO A 538 -8.30 -16.42 -8.81
CA PRO A 538 -6.94 -15.95 -9.00
C PRO A 538 -6.04 -17.07 -9.50
N CYS A 539 -5.19 -16.78 -10.47
CA CYS A 539 -4.32 -17.74 -11.15
C CYS A 539 -2.89 -17.19 -11.24
N LEU A 540 -1.91 -17.94 -10.73
CA LEU A 540 -0.50 -17.57 -10.83
C LEU A 540 0.18 -18.33 -11.96
N LEU A 541 0.77 -17.59 -12.90
CA LEU A 541 1.72 -18.10 -13.88
C LEU A 541 3.09 -18.22 -13.22
N ALA A 542 3.56 -19.46 -13.02
CA ALA A 542 4.83 -19.73 -12.37
C ALA A 542 6.03 -19.43 -13.30
N PRO A 543 7.18 -18.98 -12.75
CA PRO A 543 8.40 -18.80 -13.51
C PRO A 543 9.03 -20.13 -13.93
N THR A 544 9.79 -20.10 -15.01
CA THR A 544 10.31 -21.28 -15.73
C THR A 544 11.56 -21.86 -15.07
N SER A 545 12.29 -21.09 -14.25
CA SER A 545 13.66 -21.42 -13.84
C SER A 545 13.83 -22.27 -12.57
N GLU A 546 12.80 -22.52 -11.75
CA GLU A 546 13.04 -23.08 -10.41
C GLU A 546 12.70 -24.56 -10.22
N PHE A 547 12.15 -25.26 -11.22
CA PHE A 547 11.68 -26.64 -11.03
C PHE A 547 12.07 -27.68 -12.08
N VAL A 548 12.97 -27.36 -13.02
CA VAL A 548 13.54 -28.38 -13.94
C VAL A 548 14.94 -28.76 -13.49
N SER A 549 15.05 -29.37 -12.30
CA SER A 549 16.24 -30.17 -11.96
C SER A 549 16.15 -31.51 -12.70
N GLY A 550 16.70 -31.52 -13.92
CA GLY A 550 17.11 -32.74 -14.61
C GLY A 550 16.20 -33.20 -15.75
N VAL A 551 16.23 -32.51 -16.89
CA VAL A 551 16.19 -33.13 -18.23
C VAL A 551 16.94 -32.22 -19.22
N ASP A 552 17.88 -32.82 -19.95
CA ASP A 552 18.68 -32.35 -21.09
C ASP A 552 18.41 -30.93 -21.66
N SER A 553 19.37 -30.05 -21.40
CA SER A 553 19.52 -28.71 -21.96
C SER A 553 19.98 -28.71 -23.43
N ASN A 554 19.20 -29.31 -24.33
CA ASN A 554 19.51 -29.29 -25.77
C ASN A 554 18.33 -29.06 -26.73
N ASN A 555 17.13 -28.71 -26.26
CA ASN A 555 16.05 -28.25 -27.14
C ASN A 555 15.76 -26.75 -26.96
N LYS A 556 15.99 -26.02 -28.05
CA LYS A 556 15.61 -24.63 -28.27
C LYS A 556 14.08 -24.50 -28.23
N GLU A 557 13.61 -23.38 -27.69
CA GLU A 557 12.20 -23.01 -27.44
C GLU A 557 11.48 -23.92 -26.44
N SER A 558 11.53 -23.53 -25.16
CA SER A 558 10.61 -24.06 -24.14
C SER A 558 9.18 -23.84 -24.62
N ASP A 559 8.44 -24.93 -24.83
CA ASP A 559 7.04 -24.90 -25.24
C ASP A 559 6.22 -24.03 -24.25
N VAL A 560 5.79 -22.85 -24.68
CA VAL A 560 5.05 -21.90 -23.82
C VAL A 560 3.78 -22.56 -23.27
N SER A 561 3.19 -23.51 -24.00
CA SER A 561 2.01 -24.27 -23.54
C SER A 561 2.28 -25.17 -22.33
N SER A 562 3.53 -25.56 -22.07
CA SER A 562 3.89 -26.42 -20.94
C SER A 562 4.15 -25.65 -19.65
N ARG A 563 4.06 -24.32 -19.67
CA ARG A 563 4.24 -23.48 -18.48
C ARG A 563 3.20 -23.81 -17.41
N THR A 564 3.59 -23.69 -16.15
CA THR A 564 2.72 -24.06 -15.03
C THR A 564 1.84 -22.89 -14.62
N VAL A 565 0.54 -23.14 -14.48
CA VAL A 565 -0.45 -22.20 -13.91
C VAL A 565 -1.06 -22.81 -12.65
N TRP A 566 -1.05 -22.04 -11.57
CA TRP A 566 -1.67 -22.41 -10.30
C TRP A 566 -3.00 -21.68 -10.12
N SER A 567 -4.08 -22.41 -9.92
CA SER A 567 -5.32 -21.83 -9.38
C SER A 567 -5.18 -21.72 -7.86
N LEU A 568 -5.28 -20.50 -7.34
CA LEU A 568 -4.95 -20.21 -5.96
C LEU A 568 -6.20 -20.10 -5.06
N PRO A 569 -6.19 -20.69 -3.86
CA PRO A 569 -7.17 -20.38 -2.83
C PRO A 569 -6.90 -19.02 -2.20
N TYR A 570 -7.91 -18.43 -1.57
CA TYR A 570 -7.88 -17.08 -1.03
C TYR A 570 -6.65 -16.81 -0.14
N SER A 571 -6.29 -17.75 0.74
CA SER A 571 -5.19 -17.58 1.70
C SER A 571 -3.79 -17.58 1.08
N LEU A 572 -3.62 -18.16 -0.12
CA LEU A 572 -2.30 -18.26 -0.76
C LEU A 572 -1.98 -17.06 -1.66
N VAL A 573 -3.00 -16.29 -2.07
CA VAL A 573 -2.82 -15.07 -2.88
C VAL A 573 -2.25 -13.92 -2.05
N LEU A 574 -2.47 -13.93 -0.73
CA LEU A 574 -2.08 -12.86 0.19
C LEU A 574 -0.60 -12.99 0.61
N ARG A 575 0.30 -12.84 -0.36
CA ARG A 575 1.76 -12.90 -0.19
C ARG A 575 2.43 -11.79 -0.99
N HIS A 576 3.64 -11.41 -0.61
CA HIS A 576 4.34 -10.27 -1.23
C HIS A 576 5.13 -10.67 -2.47
N THR A 577 5.57 -11.92 -2.54
CA THR A 577 6.39 -12.42 -3.65
C THR A 577 5.79 -13.62 -4.36
N THR A 578 6.03 -13.75 -5.66
CA THR A 578 5.60 -14.92 -6.46
C THR A 578 6.19 -16.23 -5.94
N GLU A 579 7.42 -16.16 -5.42
CA GLU A 579 8.19 -17.26 -4.86
C GLU A 579 7.55 -17.76 -3.57
N GLU A 580 7.13 -16.86 -2.67
CA GLU A 580 6.35 -17.22 -1.48
C GLU A 580 5.03 -17.91 -1.84
N VAL A 581 4.31 -17.40 -2.84
CA VAL A 581 3.04 -18.02 -3.27
C VAL A 581 3.29 -19.46 -3.76
N ILE A 582 4.35 -19.68 -4.54
CA ILE A 582 4.71 -21.00 -5.06
C ILE A 582 5.14 -21.94 -3.94
N ALA A 583 6.02 -21.48 -3.04
CA ALA A 583 6.45 -22.26 -1.88
C ALA A 583 5.24 -22.68 -1.04
N ALA A 584 4.33 -21.75 -0.75
CA ALA A 584 3.11 -22.04 0.00
C ALA A 584 2.14 -22.95 -0.76
N CYS A 585 2.10 -22.91 -2.10
CA CYS A 585 1.35 -23.89 -2.90
C CYS A 585 1.93 -25.30 -2.77
N MET A 586 3.26 -25.42 -2.79
CA MET A 586 3.96 -26.70 -2.65
C MET A 586 3.76 -27.29 -1.25
N GLU A 587 3.87 -26.47 -0.20
CA GLU A 587 3.59 -26.88 1.18
C GLU A 587 2.13 -27.30 1.37
N ALA A 588 1.17 -26.61 0.73
CA ALA A 588 -0.25 -26.91 0.86
C ALA A 588 -0.65 -28.24 0.23
N ILE A 589 0.08 -28.74 -0.77
CA ILE A 589 -0.17 -30.05 -1.39
C ILE A 589 0.63 -31.18 -0.74
N GLU A 590 1.59 -30.87 0.14
CA GLU A 590 2.37 -31.88 0.85
C GLU A 590 1.51 -32.58 1.91
N PRO A 591 1.29 -33.91 1.84
CA PRO A 591 0.30 -34.60 2.67
C PRO A 591 0.51 -34.46 4.18
N ALA A 592 1.76 -34.55 4.65
CA ALA A 592 2.08 -34.45 6.07
C ALA A 592 1.80 -33.03 6.60
N ARG A 593 2.21 -32.01 5.83
CA ARG A 593 2.03 -30.61 6.19
C ARG A 593 0.56 -30.18 6.13
N ALA A 594 -0.17 -30.64 5.12
CA ALA A 594 -1.60 -30.42 4.98
C ALA A 594 -2.39 -31.00 6.15
N ALA A 595 -2.05 -32.20 6.62
CA ALA A 595 -2.70 -32.84 7.76
C ALA A 595 -2.52 -32.03 9.06
N VAL A 596 -1.28 -31.62 9.37
CA VAL A 596 -0.98 -30.78 10.55
C VAL A 596 -1.70 -29.43 10.47
N THR A 597 -1.67 -28.80 9.30
CA THR A 597 -2.34 -27.51 9.07
C THR A 597 -3.86 -27.63 9.26
N SER A 598 -4.48 -28.67 8.73
CA SER A 598 -5.91 -28.93 8.89
C SER A 598 -6.28 -29.16 10.36
N GLN A 599 -5.48 -29.93 11.10
CA GLN A 599 -5.70 -30.16 12.54
C GLN A 599 -5.66 -28.85 13.34
N LEU A 600 -4.61 -28.03 13.16
CA LEU A 600 -4.48 -26.74 13.85
C LEU A 600 -5.61 -25.78 13.45
N ARG A 601 -5.94 -25.71 12.16
CA ARG A 601 -7.01 -24.88 11.61
C ARG A 601 -8.36 -25.23 12.25
N ASN A 602 -8.73 -26.51 12.27
CA ASN A 602 -10.01 -26.95 12.84
C ASN A 602 -10.12 -26.58 14.32
N LYS A 603 -9.05 -26.74 15.10
CA LYS A 603 -9.02 -26.33 16.51
C LYS A 603 -9.27 -24.81 16.68
N VAL A 604 -8.69 -23.97 15.83
CA VAL A 604 -8.92 -22.52 15.88
C VAL A 604 -10.36 -22.18 15.48
N ILE A 605 -10.88 -22.83 14.45
CA ILE A 605 -12.26 -22.66 13.98
C ILE A 605 -13.25 -23.04 15.08
N ASP A 606 -13.04 -24.16 15.77
CA ASP A 606 -13.92 -24.59 16.87
C ASP A 606 -13.95 -23.54 17.99
N ASN A 607 -12.79 -23.02 18.40
CA ASN A 607 -12.69 -21.95 19.40
C ASN A 607 -13.40 -20.66 18.95
N LEU A 608 -13.24 -20.26 17.68
CA LEU A 608 -13.92 -19.10 17.11
C LEU A 608 -15.44 -19.32 17.09
N MET A 609 -15.90 -20.50 16.68
CA MET A 609 -17.31 -20.86 16.61
C MET A 609 -17.96 -20.86 18.00
N GLU A 610 -17.26 -21.34 19.03
CA GLU A 610 -17.75 -21.32 20.41
C GLU A 610 -18.08 -19.91 20.93
N GLY A 611 -17.31 -18.90 20.50
CA GLY A 611 -17.59 -17.50 20.78
C GLY A 611 -18.63 -16.89 19.84
N LEU A 612 -18.36 -16.96 18.54
CA LEU A 612 -19.09 -16.20 17.52
C LEU A 612 -20.51 -16.69 17.27
N THR A 613 -20.80 -17.99 17.40
CA THR A 613 -22.16 -18.51 17.19
C THR A 613 -23.16 -18.06 18.25
N LYS A 614 -22.68 -17.53 19.38
CA LYS A 614 -23.52 -16.89 20.40
C LYS A 614 -24.10 -15.56 19.88
N HIS A 615 -23.61 -15.04 18.77
CA HIS A 615 -24.03 -13.78 18.18
C HIS A 615 -24.86 -13.97 16.91
N ASN A 616 -26.04 -13.35 16.88
CA ASN A 616 -26.98 -13.47 15.76
C ASN A 616 -26.49 -12.88 14.43
N TRP A 617 -25.49 -12.00 14.46
CA TRP A 617 -24.92 -11.39 13.26
C TRP A 617 -23.87 -12.28 12.56
N PHE A 618 -23.29 -13.26 13.26
CA PHE A 618 -22.30 -14.15 12.66
C PHE A 618 -23.00 -15.27 11.91
N THR A 619 -22.84 -15.30 10.59
CA THR A 619 -23.52 -16.24 9.71
C THR A 619 -22.59 -17.33 9.15
N GLY A 620 -21.36 -17.38 9.63
CA GLY A 620 -20.34 -18.38 9.30
C GLY A 620 -19.13 -17.81 8.56
N PHE A 621 -18.19 -18.71 8.27
CA PHE A 621 -17.01 -18.43 7.44
C PHE A 621 -17.39 -18.40 5.96
N ASP A 622 -16.71 -17.55 5.19
CA ASP A 622 -17.01 -17.25 3.80
C ASP A 622 -15.94 -17.70 2.80
N ILE A 623 -14.80 -18.18 3.29
CA ILE A 623 -13.76 -18.83 2.50
C ILE A 623 -13.80 -20.34 2.72
N ALA A 624 -13.79 -21.08 1.61
CA ALA A 624 -13.64 -22.53 1.61
C ALA A 624 -12.17 -22.96 1.73
N ASP A 625 -11.95 -24.09 2.40
CA ASP A 625 -10.63 -24.73 2.53
C ASP A 625 -10.34 -25.60 1.31
N GLU A 626 -9.98 -24.97 0.20
CA GLU A 626 -9.64 -25.67 -1.04
C GLU A 626 -8.12 -25.70 -1.26
N PRO A 627 -7.54 -26.87 -1.59
CA PRO A 627 -6.13 -26.94 -1.94
C PRO A 627 -5.87 -26.27 -3.30
N PRO A 628 -4.67 -25.69 -3.51
CA PRO A 628 -4.30 -25.13 -4.80
C PRO A 628 -4.26 -26.22 -5.89
N ARG A 629 -4.61 -25.84 -7.12
CA ARG A 629 -4.62 -26.76 -8.26
C ARG A 629 -3.58 -26.35 -9.30
N ARG A 630 -2.79 -27.30 -9.77
CA ARG A 630 -1.73 -27.11 -10.75
C ARG A 630 -2.18 -27.57 -12.15
N PHE A 631 -1.96 -26.74 -13.15
CA PHE A 631 -2.27 -27.00 -14.56
C PHE A 631 -1.07 -26.65 -15.44
N SER A 632 -0.98 -27.25 -16.63
CA SER A 632 -0.24 -26.61 -17.73
C SER A 632 -1.04 -25.43 -18.28
N LEU A 633 -0.38 -24.48 -18.95
CA LEU A 633 -1.03 -23.32 -19.55
C LEU A 633 -2.10 -23.76 -20.57
N ASP A 634 -1.80 -24.75 -21.41
CA ASP A 634 -2.77 -25.34 -22.35
C ASP A 634 -4.00 -25.95 -21.63
N GLN A 635 -3.78 -26.73 -20.56
CA GLN A 635 -4.86 -27.30 -19.76
C GLN A 635 -5.71 -26.22 -19.10
N TRP A 636 -5.08 -25.16 -18.60
CA TRP A 636 -5.76 -24.05 -17.96
C TRP A 636 -6.61 -23.24 -18.95
N ILE A 637 -6.12 -23.00 -20.17
CA ILE A 637 -6.91 -22.33 -21.23
C ILE A 637 -8.11 -23.19 -21.63
N LYS A 638 -7.93 -24.51 -21.76
CA LYS A 638 -9.04 -25.45 -22.01
C LYS A 638 -10.07 -25.42 -20.89
N LEU A 639 -9.61 -25.40 -19.63
CA LEU A 639 -10.49 -25.24 -18.47
C LEU A 639 -11.28 -23.91 -18.56
N ALA A 640 -10.62 -22.79 -18.85
CA ALA A 640 -11.27 -21.49 -18.99
C ALA A 640 -12.36 -21.50 -20.07
N LYS A 641 -12.12 -22.18 -21.20
CA LYS A 641 -13.10 -22.41 -22.25
C LYS A 641 -14.28 -23.26 -21.79
N GLU A 642 -14.01 -24.38 -21.14
CA GLU A 642 -15.03 -25.31 -20.62
C GLU A 642 -15.97 -24.64 -19.62
N VAL A 643 -15.43 -23.83 -18.72
CA VAL A 643 -16.22 -23.10 -17.73
C VAL A 643 -16.75 -21.76 -18.24
N GLN A 644 -16.51 -21.41 -19.51
CA GLN A 644 -16.89 -20.14 -20.14
C GLN A 644 -16.40 -18.91 -19.36
N ALA A 645 -15.19 -18.98 -18.81
CA ALA A 645 -14.58 -17.89 -18.06
C ALA A 645 -14.03 -16.79 -18.99
N THR A 646 -14.08 -15.55 -18.52
CA THR A 646 -13.33 -14.43 -19.10
C THR A 646 -11.99 -14.28 -18.39
N VAL A 647 -10.90 -14.14 -19.14
CA VAL A 647 -9.56 -13.99 -18.56
C VAL A 647 -9.21 -12.51 -18.39
N PHE A 648 -9.01 -12.07 -17.15
CA PHE A 648 -8.36 -10.80 -16.86
C PHE A 648 -6.84 -10.99 -16.86
N ILE A 649 -6.16 -10.41 -17.84
CA ILE A 649 -4.70 -10.48 -17.94
C ILE A 649 -4.08 -9.39 -17.07
N ALA A 650 -3.46 -9.79 -15.97
CA ALA A 650 -2.65 -8.95 -15.09
C ALA A 650 -1.18 -9.43 -15.06
N VAL A 651 -0.74 -10.21 -16.05
CA VAL A 651 0.66 -10.59 -16.28
C VAL A 651 1.38 -9.41 -16.92
N HIS A 652 2.39 -8.84 -16.23
CA HIS A 652 3.17 -7.70 -16.73
C HIS A 652 4.43 -8.19 -17.44
N GLY A 653 4.71 -7.56 -18.59
CA GLY A 653 5.84 -7.90 -19.44
C GLY A 653 5.77 -9.31 -20.08
N GLY A 654 6.72 -9.58 -20.98
CA GLY A 654 6.86 -10.88 -21.65
C GLY A 654 5.56 -11.35 -22.29
N ILE A 655 5.18 -12.62 -22.04
CA ILE A 655 4.00 -13.24 -22.66
C ILE A 655 2.67 -12.56 -22.31
N GLY A 656 2.62 -11.75 -21.25
CA GLY A 656 1.43 -11.00 -20.84
C GLY A 656 1.13 -9.80 -21.74
N GLU A 657 2.15 -9.22 -22.37
CA GLU A 657 2.06 -7.96 -23.12
C GLU A 657 2.54 -8.05 -24.58
N ASP A 658 3.30 -9.09 -24.95
CA ASP A 658 3.86 -9.26 -26.29
C ASP A 658 2.88 -9.87 -27.32
N GLY A 659 1.67 -10.24 -26.89
CA GLY A 659 0.65 -10.88 -27.72
C GLY A 659 0.63 -12.41 -27.66
N THR A 660 1.58 -13.06 -26.97
CA THR A 660 1.70 -14.52 -26.90
C THR A 660 0.53 -15.14 -26.14
N LEU A 661 0.25 -14.69 -24.90
CA LEU A 661 -0.87 -15.20 -24.12
C LEU A 661 -2.22 -14.89 -24.81
N GLN A 662 -2.34 -13.69 -25.39
CA GLN A 662 -3.51 -13.29 -26.17
C GLN A 662 -3.74 -14.23 -27.36
N SER A 663 -2.67 -14.61 -28.07
CA SER A 663 -2.77 -15.52 -29.22
C SER A 663 -3.25 -16.91 -28.80
N LEU A 664 -2.80 -17.41 -27.65
CA LEU A 664 -3.23 -18.71 -27.13
C LEU A 664 -4.72 -18.67 -26.71
N LEU A 665 -5.16 -17.59 -26.07
CA LEU A 665 -6.55 -17.39 -25.69
C LEU A 665 -7.47 -17.22 -26.91
N GLU A 666 -7.07 -16.44 -27.92
CA GLU A 666 -7.82 -16.25 -29.17
C GLU A 666 -7.95 -17.55 -29.96
N ALA A 667 -6.89 -18.38 -30.00
CA ALA A 667 -6.91 -19.67 -30.68
C ALA A 667 -7.99 -20.61 -30.12
N GLU A 668 -8.16 -20.62 -28.79
CA GLU A 668 -9.19 -21.40 -28.11
C GLU A 668 -10.55 -20.68 -27.97
N ARG A 669 -10.64 -19.44 -28.47
CA ARG A 669 -11.82 -18.54 -28.39
C ARG A 669 -12.23 -18.21 -26.95
N VAL A 670 -11.26 -18.11 -26.04
CA VAL A 670 -11.48 -17.66 -24.66
C VAL A 670 -11.50 -16.12 -24.63
N PRO A 671 -12.56 -15.49 -24.11
CA PRO A 671 -12.62 -14.03 -24.01
C PRO A 671 -11.63 -13.52 -22.96
N TYR A 672 -11.00 -12.37 -23.23
CA TYR A 672 -10.03 -11.79 -22.31
C TYR A 672 -10.07 -10.26 -22.30
N THR A 673 -9.48 -9.64 -21.27
CA THR A 673 -9.37 -8.17 -21.13
C THR A 673 -8.02 -7.67 -21.64
N GLY A 674 -8.02 -6.51 -22.32
CA GLY A 674 -6.80 -5.84 -22.77
C GLY A 674 -6.68 -5.77 -24.30
N PRO A 675 -5.52 -5.37 -24.82
CA PRO A 675 -5.28 -5.23 -26.25
C PRO A 675 -5.28 -6.57 -27.02
N GLY A 676 -5.61 -6.50 -28.31
CA GLY A 676 -5.51 -7.61 -29.27
C GLY A 676 -4.06 -8.02 -29.56
N VAL A 677 -3.84 -9.24 -30.07
CA VAL A 677 -2.51 -9.80 -30.40
C VAL A 677 -1.62 -8.82 -31.18
N ILE A 678 -2.15 -8.24 -32.27
CA ILE A 678 -1.39 -7.32 -33.14
C ILE A 678 -0.99 -6.05 -32.38
N SER A 679 -1.91 -5.49 -31.60
CA SER A 679 -1.67 -4.28 -30.81
C SER A 679 -0.64 -4.53 -29.72
N SER A 680 -0.80 -5.61 -28.96
CA SER A 680 0.17 -6.06 -27.94
C SER A 680 1.57 -6.21 -28.52
N LYS A 681 1.70 -7.02 -29.58
CA LYS A 681 2.98 -7.25 -30.27
C LYS A 681 3.63 -5.97 -30.80
N THR A 682 2.83 -5.06 -31.35
CA THR A 682 3.34 -3.78 -31.88
C THR A 682 3.80 -2.86 -30.76
N CYS A 683 3.02 -2.76 -29.67
CA CYS A 683 3.30 -1.89 -28.54
C CYS A 683 4.49 -2.35 -27.67
N MET A 684 4.70 -3.67 -27.56
CA MET A 684 5.86 -4.21 -26.84
C MET A 684 7.17 -3.92 -27.58
N ASP A 685 7.15 -3.89 -28.91
CA ASP A 685 8.28 -3.47 -29.73
C ASP A 685 8.29 -1.94 -29.90
N LYS A 686 9.13 -1.26 -29.11
CA LYS A 686 9.22 0.20 -29.11
C LYS A 686 9.63 0.77 -30.47
N VAL A 687 10.30 0.00 -31.33
CA VAL A 687 10.68 0.41 -32.68
C VAL A 687 9.46 0.33 -33.60
N ALA A 688 8.77 -0.81 -33.58
CA ALA A 688 7.54 -1.01 -34.35
C ALA A 688 6.45 0.00 -33.96
N THR A 689 6.29 0.28 -32.66
CA THR A 689 5.38 1.31 -32.15
C THR A 689 5.64 2.66 -32.80
N SER A 690 6.90 3.14 -32.81
CA SER A 690 7.19 4.45 -33.40
C SER A 690 6.96 4.48 -34.90
N LEU A 691 7.32 3.42 -35.62
CA LEU A 691 7.01 3.31 -37.04
C LEU A 691 5.50 3.36 -37.30
N ALA A 692 4.71 2.67 -36.47
CA ALA A 692 3.25 2.68 -36.56
C ALA A 692 2.66 4.07 -36.27
N LEU A 693 3.25 4.86 -35.36
CA LEU A 693 2.76 6.18 -34.99
C LEU A 693 3.20 7.32 -35.94
N ASN A 694 4.17 7.09 -36.83
CA ASN A 694 4.72 8.13 -37.71
C ASN A 694 3.66 8.92 -38.51
N HIS A 695 2.60 8.26 -38.96
CA HIS A 695 1.52 8.91 -39.72
C HIS A 695 0.70 9.90 -38.86
N LEU A 696 0.67 9.70 -37.54
CA LEU A 696 -0.04 10.56 -36.59
C LEU A 696 0.73 11.83 -36.23
N ALA A 697 1.97 11.99 -36.73
CA ALA A 697 2.73 13.24 -36.59
C ALA A 697 1.96 14.44 -37.18
N THR A 698 1.17 14.21 -38.23
CA THR A 698 0.28 15.21 -38.84
C THR A 698 -0.84 15.67 -37.89
N LEU A 699 -1.20 14.85 -36.91
CA LEU A 699 -2.20 15.13 -35.88
C LEU A 699 -1.57 15.67 -34.58
N GLY A 700 -0.26 15.92 -34.57
CA GLY A 700 0.48 16.40 -33.40
C GLY A 700 0.95 15.31 -32.44
N VAL A 701 0.85 14.03 -32.84
CA VAL A 701 1.38 12.89 -32.05
C VAL A 701 2.75 12.53 -32.62
N HIS A 702 3.79 12.81 -31.87
CA HIS A 702 5.16 12.66 -32.34
C HIS A 702 5.93 11.69 -31.45
N THR A 703 6.91 11.01 -32.04
CA THR A 703 7.82 10.10 -31.33
C THR A 703 9.25 10.62 -31.37
N ILE A 704 10.05 10.27 -30.36
CA ILE A 704 11.46 10.67 -30.27
C ILE A 704 12.26 9.97 -31.38
N ASN A 705 13.19 10.70 -32.00
CA ASN A 705 14.14 10.13 -32.94
C ASN A 705 15.05 9.13 -32.22
N LYS A 706 15.24 7.96 -32.80
CA LYS A 706 15.95 6.86 -32.15
C LYS A 706 16.82 6.10 -33.13
N ASP A 707 17.89 5.49 -32.62
CA ASP A 707 18.74 4.56 -33.36
C ASP A 707 18.73 3.18 -32.70
N VAL A 708 18.83 2.13 -33.50
CA VAL A 708 18.65 0.74 -33.03
C VAL A 708 19.87 -0.08 -33.40
N TRP A 709 20.48 -0.70 -32.40
CA TRP A 709 21.71 -1.48 -32.56
C TRP A 709 21.52 -2.88 -31.98
N ARG A 710 22.15 -3.88 -32.60
CA ARG A 710 22.16 -5.25 -32.08
C ARG A 710 23.23 -5.40 -31.01
N LYS A 711 22.95 -6.22 -30.00
CA LYS A 711 23.91 -6.52 -28.91
C LYS A 711 25.28 -6.94 -29.45
N GLU A 712 25.29 -7.83 -30.43
CA GLU A 712 26.53 -8.33 -31.03
C GLU A 712 27.40 -7.24 -31.68
N ASP A 713 26.76 -6.23 -32.27
CA ASP A 713 27.46 -5.12 -32.91
C ASP A 713 28.04 -4.17 -31.86
N LEU A 714 27.31 -3.97 -30.75
CA LEU A 714 27.76 -3.16 -29.61
C LEU A 714 29.00 -3.74 -28.93
N ILE A 715 29.09 -5.07 -28.81
CA ILE A 715 30.23 -5.75 -28.17
C ILE A 715 31.48 -5.73 -29.08
N LYS A 716 31.31 -5.72 -30.41
CA LYS A 716 32.41 -5.83 -31.38
C LYS A 716 33.05 -4.49 -31.76
N MET A 717 32.33 -3.38 -31.64
CA MET A 717 32.79 -2.07 -32.14
C MET A 717 33.55 -1.25 -31.09
N PRO A 718 34.49 -0.38 -31.49
CA PRO A 718 35.17 0.52 -30.55
C PRO A 718 34.21 1.56 -29.96
N ILE A 719 34.10 1.59 -28.62
CA ILE A 719 33.16 2.44 -27.86
C ILE A 719 33.23 3.94 -28.23
N LEU A 720 34.44 4.49 -28.42
CA LEU A 720 34.61 5.90 -28.80
C LEU A 720 34.01 6.23 -30.17
N GLY A 721 34.17 5.32 -31.14
CA GLY A 721 33.57 5.47 -32.47
C GLY A 721 32.05 5.40 -32.42
N MET A 722 31.52 4.46 -31.63
CA MET A 722 30.08 4.32 -31.41
C MET A 722 29.45 5.55 -30.77
N TRP A 723 30.07 6.08 -29.71
CA TRP A 723 29.60 7.28 -29.04
C TRP A 723 29.53 8.47 -30.01
N HIS A 724 30.56 8.65 -30.84
CA HIS A 724 30.59 9.74 -31.81
C HIS A 724 29.51 9.59 -32.90
N ASP A 725 29.29 8.37 -33.41
CA ASP A 725 28.26 8.11 -34.41
C ASP A 725 26.85 8.36 -33.84
N LEU A 726 26.56 7.82 -32.65
CA LEU A 726 25.28 8.00 -31.97
C LEU A 726 24.98 9.48 -31.65
N THR A 727 25.94 10.21 -31.06
CA THR A 727 25.75 11.62 -30.70
C THR A 727 25.61 12.53 -31.92
N SER A 728 26.35 12.24 -33.00
CA SER A 728 26.25 12.97 -34.27
C SER A 728 24.91 12.73 -34.98
N LYS A 729 24.46 11.47 -35.05
CA LYS A 729 23.22 11.08 -35.72
C LYS A 729 21.96 11.53 -34.96
N LEU A 730 21.98 11.44 -33.63
CA LEU A 730 20.86 11.84 -32.77
C LEU A 730 20.90 13.33 -32.39
N GLN A 731 21.99 14.04 -32.71
CA GLN A 731 22.21 15.47 -32.44
C GLN A 731 22.01 15.82 -30.96
N CYS A 732 22.63 15.06 -30.06
CA CYS A 732 22.48 15.22 -28.63
C CYS A 732 23.78 14.96 -27.86
N GLU A 733 23.92 15.62 -26.70
CA GLU A 733 25.07 15.43 -25.79
C GLU A 733 24.86 14.29 -24.79
N THR A 734 23.60 13.98 -24.46
CA THR A 734 23.24 12.90 -23.53
C THR A 734 22.24 11.95 -24.16
N LEU A 735 22.45 10.66 -23.92
CA LEU A 735 21.69 9.56 -24.51
C LEU A 735 20.94 8.80 -23.43
N CYS A 736 19.78 8.26 -23.80
CA CYS A 736 19.08 7.24 -23.06
C CYS A 736 19.24 5.91 -23.83
N ILE A 737 19.74 4.89 -23.16
CA ILE A 737 19.78 3.51 -23.70
C ILE A 737 18.67 2.69 -23.04
N LYS A 738 17.96 1.90 -23.84
CA LYS A 738 16.92 0.99 -23.35
C LYS A 738 16.72 -0.24 -24.24
N PRO A 739 16.25 -1.37 -23.72
CA PRO A 739 15.90 -2.53 -24.53
C PRO A 739 14.70 -2.25 -25.44
N ALA A 740 14.72 -2.84 -26.64
CA ALA A 740 13.65 -2.66 -27.62
C ALA A 740 12.32 -3.31 -27.21
N ARG A 741 12.37 -4.46 -26.52
CA ARG A 741 11.23 -5.35 -26.26
C ARG A 741 10.97 -5.71 -24.80
N ASP A 742 11.64 -5.04 -23.86
CA ASP A 742 11.42 -5.24 -22.42
C ASP A 742 10.59 -4.10 -21.79
N GLY A 743 10.15 -4.31 -20.54
CA GLY A 743 9.35 -3.37 -19.76
C GLY A 743 9.93 -1.95 -19.67
N CYS A 744 9.11 -1.01 -19.19
CA CYS A 744 9.41 0.43 -19.27
C CYS A 744 10.57 0.92 -18.38
N SER A 745 11.15 0.06 -17.54
CA SER A 745 12.20 0.43 -16.59
C SER A 745 13.41 -0.52 -16.54
N THR A 746 13.31 -1.74 -17.07
CA THR A 746 14.43 -2.69 -17.08
C THR A 746 15.42 -2.31 -18.19
N GLY A 747 16.71 -2.25 -17.83
CA GLY A 747 17.83 -1.92 -18.70
C GLY A 747 17.87 -0.47 -19.15
N VAL A 748 17.09 0.44 -18.56
CA VAL A 748 17.07 1.85 -18.95
C VAL A 748 18.18 2.61 -18.22
N ALA A 749 19.06 3.28 -18.97
CA ALA A 749 20.16 4.06 -18.40
C ALA A 749 20.36 5.39 -19.13
N ARG A 750 20.75 6.43 -18.37
CA ARG A 750 21.23 7.70 -18.92
C ARG A 750 22.74 7.62 -19.12
N LEU A 751 23.20 7.84 -20.34
CA LEU A 751 24.61 7.88 -20.72
C LEU A 751 25.00 9.33 -21.02
N CYS A 752 26.02 9.83 -20.34
CA CYS A 752 26.53 11.20 -20.53
C CYS A 752 27.90 11.24 -21.21
N CYS A 753 28.60 10.10 -21.26
CA CYS A 753 29.89 10.01 -21.92
C CYS A 753 30.17 8.60 -22.47
N ALA A 754 31.22 8.48 -23.28
CA ALA A 754 31.67 7.18 -23.80
C ALA A 754 32.03 6.18 -22.69
N LYS A 755 32.46 6.62 -21.50
CA LYS A 755 32.76 5.73 -20.38
C LYS A 755 31.51 5.05 -19.83
N ASP A 756 30.38 5.76 -19.80
CA ASP A 756 29.09 5.19 -19.37
C ASP A 756 28.64 4.08 -20.32
N LEU A 757 28.82 4.31 -21.63
CA LEU A 757 28.54 3.31 -22.65
C LEU A 757 29.42 2.07 -22.48
N GLU A 758 30.70 2.24 -22.13
CA GLU A 758 31.61 1.12 -21.84
C GLU A 758 31.13 0.28 -20.65
N VAL A 759 30.72 0.93 -19.55
CA VAL A 759 30.18 0.23 -18.36
C VAL A 759 28.93 -0.57 -18.72
N TYR A 760 28.01 0.03 -19.48
CA TYR A 760 26.77 -0.63 -19.88
C TYR A 760 27.04 -1.81 -20.84
N VAL A 761 27.90 -1.64 -21.85
CA VAL A 761 28.26 -2.72 -22.79
C VAL A 761 28.97 -3.87 -22.07
N LYS A 762 29.86 -3.56 -21.11
CA LYS A 762 30.49 -4.59 -20.28
C LYS A 762 29.46 -5.36 -19.45
N ALA A 763 28.48 -4.68 -18.86
CA ALA A 763 27.40 -5.34 -18.14
C ALA A 763 26.55 -6.27 -19.03
N LEU A 764 26.32 -5.88 -20.29
CA LEU A 764 25.65 -6.74 -21.29
C LEU A 764 26.49 -7.97 -21.68
N ASP A 765 27.81 -7.82 -21.79
CA ASP A 765 28.74 -8.89 -22.18
C ASP A 765 28.91 -9.90 -21.03
N ASP A 766 29.13 -9.40 -19.82
CA ASP A 766 29.22 -10.18 -18.58
C ASP A 766 27.87 -10.79 -18.15
N CYS A 767 26.78 -10.52 -18.88
CA CYS A 767 25.42 -10.94 -18.58
C CYS A 767 25.01 -10.63 -17.13
N LEU A 768 25.43 -9.45 -16.64
CA LEU A 768 25.11 -9.02 -15.29
C LEU A 768 23.61 -8.85 -15.16
N LEU A 769 23.04 -9.37 -14.07
CA LEU A 769 21.64 -9.18 -13.74
C LEU A 769 21.34 -7.72 -13.38
N ARG A 770 22.34 -6.95 -12.90
CA ARG A 770 22.19 -5.56 -12.46
C ARG A 770 23.47 -4.75 -12.62
N ILE A 771 23.31 -3.44 -12.82
CA ILE A 771 24.40 -2.46 -12.72
C ILE A 771 24.27 -1.77 -11.34
N PRO A 772 25.31 -1.81 -10.49
CA PRO A 772 25.29 -1.17 -9.17
C PRO A 772 25.03 0.34 -9.26
N SER A 773 24.41 0.91 -8.23
CA SER A 773 24.19 2.37 -8.14
C SER A 773 25.49 3.15 -8.28
N ASN A 774 25.43 4.31 -8.94
CA ASN A 774 26.56 5.22 -9.15
C ASN A 774 27.77 4.59 -9.89
N SER A 775 27.53 3.58 -10.72
CA SER A 775 28.53 3.01 -11.64
C SER A 775 28.71 3.86 -12.92
N LEU A 776 27.76 4.74 -13.24
CA LEU A 776 27.79 5.68 -14.35
C LEU A 776 28.17 7.09 -13.86
N SER A 777 28.53 7.97 -14.79
CA SER A 777 29.05 9.32 -14.53
C SER A 777 28.09 10.26 -13.78
N LYS A 778 26.77 10.04 -13.91
CA LYS A 778 25.75 10.71 -13.10
C LYS A 778 25.20 9.78 -12.04
N ALA A 779 24.83 10.35 -10.90
CA ALA A 779 24.21 9.61 -9.80
C ALA A 779 22.94 8.89 -10.29
N HIS A 780 22.88 7.59 -10.04
CA HIS A 780 21.77 6.75 -10.45
C HIS A 780 21.54 5.64 -9.43
N GLY A 781 20.27 5.23 -9.27
CA GLY A 781 19.90 4.04 -8.52
C GLY A 781 20.41 2.75 -9.19
N MET A 782 20.22 1.60 -8.55
CA MET A 782 20.54 0.32 -9.16
C MET A 782 19.72 0.12 -10.45
N ILE A 783 20.37 -0.33 -11.54
CA ILE A 783 19.69 -0.59 -12.81
C ILE A 783 19.54 -2.11 -12.96
N GLU A 784 18.30 -2.59 -13.03
CA GLU A 784 18.04 -3.99 -13.35
C GLU A 784 18.25 -4.25 -14.84
N MET A 785 19.01 -5.27 -15.20
CA MET A 785 19.26 -5.65 -16.58
C MET A 785 18.31 -6.79 -17.02
N PRO A 786 17.89 -6.84 -18.29
CA PRO A 786 17.06 -7.94 -18.77
C PRO A 786 17.83 -9.26 -18.71
N ASN A 787 17.15 -10.33 -18.30
CA ASN A 787 17.68 -11.69 -18.33
C ASN A 787 16.67 -12.63 -19.03
N PRO A 788 17.00 -13.19 -20.21
CA PRO A 788 18.26 -13.07 -20.94
C PRO A 788 18.52 -11.65 -21.47
N PRO A 789 19.78 -11.28 -21.76
CA PRO A 789 20.13 -9.96 -22.29
C PRO A 789 19.44 -9.71 -23.64
N PRO A 790 19.03 -8.45 -23.92
CA PRO A 790 18.21 -8.14 -25.08
C PRO A 790 19.02 -8.20 -26.37
N ASP A 791 18.39 -8.68 -27.46
CA ASP A 791 19.02 -8.75 -28.78
C ASP A 791 19.23 -7.36 -29.41
N GLN A 792 18.32 -6.42 -29.11
CA GLN A 792 18.30 -5.07 -29.70
C GLN A 792 18.15 -4.01 -28.61
N LEU A 793 19.00 -2.98 -28.70
CA LEU A 793 18.95 -1.80 -27.85
C LEU A 793 18.65 -0.56 -28.66
N ILE A 794 17.90 0.34 -28.03
CA ILE A 794 17.48 1.62 -28.58
C ILE A 794 18.29 2.71 -27.89
N PHE A 795 18.83 3.61 -28.71
CA PHE A 795 19.44 4.86 -28.29
C PHE A 795 18.54 6.02 -28.69
N GLU A 796 18.23 6.90 -27.75
CA GLU A 796 17.44 8.11 -27.98
C GLU A 796 18.03 9.30 -27.22
N PRO A 797 17.81 10.55 -27.67
CA PRO A 797 18.15 11.72 -26.88
C PRO A 797 17.45 11.68 -25.51
N PHE A 798 18.21 11.90 -24.44
CA PHE A 798 17.62 12.03 -23.12
C PHE A 798 16.83 13.35 -23.04
N ILE A 799 15.52 13.28 -22.78
CA ILE A 799 14.69 14.48 -22.60
C ILE A 799 14.78 14.92 -21.14
N GLU A 800 15.37 16.09 -20.90
CA GLU A 800 15.37 16.70 -19.58
C GLU A 800 13.97 17.22 -19.25
N THR A 801 13.27 16.53 -18.35
CA THR A 801 11.99 16.97 -17.80
C THR A 801 12.21 18.03 -16.73
N ASP A 802 11.32 19.01 -16.65
CA ASP A 802 11.35 20.02 -15.60
C ASP A 802 11.14 19.36 -14.23
N GLU A 803 11.97 19.74 -13.28
CA GLU A 803 11.75 19.38 -11.88
C GLU A 803 10.53 20.12 -11.34
N ILE A 804 9.54 19.34 -10.92
CA ILE A 804 8.39 19.84 -10.17
C ILE A 804 8.67 19.50 -8.71
N ILE A 805 8.94 20.52 -7.89
CA ILE A 805 9.26 20.31 -6.48
C ILE A 805 8.05 20.73 -5.65
N VAL A 806 7.57 19.83 -4.80
CA VAL A 806 6.60 20.16 -3.75
C VAL A 806 7.41 20.61 -2.53
N SER A 807 7.55 21.92 -2.32
CA SER A 807 8.25 22.42 -1.14
C SER A 807 7.25 22.67 0.00
N SER A 808 7.44 22.02 1.15
CA SER A 808 6.97 22.51 2.43
C SER A 808 7.95 23.60 2.88
N LYS A 809 7.48 24.85 3.02
CA LYS A 809 8.29 25.88 3.69
C LYS A 809 7.96 25.90 5.19
N SER A 810 8.97 26.29 5.96
CA SER A 810 9.06 26.37 7.42
C SER A 810 7.80 26.81 8.16
N MET A 811 7.67 26.27 9.39
CA MET A 811 6.78 26.52 10.55
C MET A 811 5.89 27.78 10.67
N ASN A 812 6.04 28.82 9.84
CA ASN A 812 5.32 30.10 9.97
C ASN A 812 4.52 30.53 8.71
N GLU A 813 4.49 29.76 7.63
CA GLU A 813 3.62 30.03 6.46
C GLU A 813 2.81 28.78 6.09
N ASN A 814 1.49 28.79 6.30
CA ASN A 814 0.59 27.71 5.91
C ASN A 814 0.44 27.68 4.38
N GLY A 815 1.15 26.78 3.70
CA GLY A 815 0.97 26.53 2.28
C GLY A 815 2.04 25.63 1.64
N HIS A 816 1.66 24.44 1.14
CA HIS A 816 2.52 23.67 0.25
C HIS A 816 2.60 24.34 -1.12
N HIS A 817 3.76 24.89 -1.48
CA HIS A 817 3.94 25.57 -2.77
C HIS A 817 4.55 24.63 -3.80
N LEU A 818 3.84 24.44 -4.91
CA LEU A 818 4.38 23.76 -6.08
C LEU A 818 5.32 24.71 -6.82
N MET A 819 6.62 24.46 -6.71
CA MET A 819 7.62 25.22 -7.45
C MET A 819 7.85 24.55 -8.81
N TRP A 820 7.40 25.22 -9.87
CA TRP A 820 7.77 24.88 -11.25
C TRP A 820 8.43 26.09 -11.88
N LYS A 821 9.72 25.95 -12.24
CA LYS A 821 10.49 27.04 -12.86
C LYS A 821 10.37 27.06 -14.39
N GLY A 822 9.91 25.97 -15.01
CA GLY A 822 9.60 25.93 -16.45
C GLY A 822 10.80 26.05 -17.39
N HIS A 823 11.99 25.57 -16.98
CA HIS A 823 13.23 25.76 -17.73
C HIS A 823 13.31 24.90 -18.99
N SER A 824 12.95 23.62 -18.91
CA SER A 824 12.97 22.69 -20.05
C SER A 824 11.62 22.61 -20.78
N ARG A 825 10.51 22.98 -20.12
CA ARG A 825 9.10 22.92 -20.59
C ARG A 825 8.55 21.51 -20.85
N TRP A 826 9.30 20.47 -20.53
CA TRP A 826 8.86 19.08 -20.68
C TRP A 826 8.40 18.53 -19.33
N VAL A 827 7.22 17.94 -19.30
CA VAL A 827 6.67 17.25 -18.13
C VAL A 827 6.20 15.86 -18.55
N GLU A 828 6.47 14.88 -17.71
CA GLU A 828 5.96 13.52 -17.90
C GLU A 828 4.48 13.46 -17.50
N ILE A 829 3.65 12.88 -18.36
CA ILE A 829 2.20 12.76 -18.14
C ILE A 829 1.78 11.33 -18.44
N THR A 830 1.05 10.73 -17.51
CA THR A 830 0.41 9.43 -17.68
C THR A 830 -1.09 9.59 -17.87
N VAL A 831 -1.67 8.88 -18.85
CA VAL A 831 -3.12 8.93 -19.13
C VAL A 831 -3.67 7.52 -19.28
N GLY A 832 -4.55 7.13 -18.36
CA GLY A 832 -5.33 5.91 -18.50
C GLY A 832 -6.40 6.06 -19.58
N VAL A 833 -6.68 4.99 -20.32
CA VAL A 833 -7.78 4.92 -21.29
C VAL A 833 -8.69 3.76 -20.96
N ILE A 834 -10.00 3.99 -21.06
CA ILE A 834 -11.02 2.95 -20.83
C ILE A 834 -12.10 3.06 -21.91
N GLY A 835 -12.62 1.93 -22.35
CA GLY A 835 -13.70 1.94 -23.33
C GLY A 835 -13.95 0.60 -23.98
N LYS A 836 -14.76 0.63 -25.03
CA LYS A 836 -15.02 -0.54 -25.89
C LYS A 836 -14.21 -0.38 -27.17
N ARG A 837 -13.96 -1.48 -27.89
CA ARG A 837 -13.31 -1.43 -29.20
C ARG A 837 -14.03 -0.42 -30.10
N GLY A 838 -13.30 0.59 -30.58
CA GLY A 838 -13.85 1.70 -31.38
C GLY A 838 -14.46 2.87 -30.59
N SER A 839 -14.52 2.81 -29.26
CA SER A 839 -15.01 3.92 -28.42
C SER A 839 -14.23 3.98 -27.12
N MET A 840 -13.09 4.67 -27.16
CA MET A 840 -12.19 4.86 -26.02
C MET A 840 -12.34 6.25 -25.40
N HIS A 841 -12.25 6.33 -24.08
CA HIS A 841 -12.28 7.56 -23.31
C HIS A 841 -11.00 7.68 -22.48
N SER A 842 -10.36 8.86 -22.54
CA SER A 842 -9.22 9.21 -21.70
C SER A 842 -9.69 9.56 -20.29
N LEU A 843 -9.05 9.01 -19.27
CA LEU A 843 -9.16 9.46 -17.89
C LEU A 843 -8.41 10.79 -17.69
N SER A 844 -8.57 11.40 -16.51
CA SER A 844 -7.80 12.60 -16.16
C SER A 844 -6.30 12.28 -16.20
N PRO A 845 -5.47 13.11 -16.84
CA PRO A 845 -4.02 12.91 -16.85
C PRO A 845 -3.44 13.04 -15.44
N SER A 846 -2.31 12.39 -15.22
CA SER A 846 -1.51 12.47 -13.99
C SER A 846 -0.13 12.99 -14.34
N ILE A 847 0.38 13.96 -13.57
CA ILE A 847 1.79 14.38 -13.67
C ILE A 847 2.57 13.65 -12.59
N THR A 848 3.61 12.92 -13.01
CA THR A 848 4.52 12.29 -12.06
C THR A 848 5.53 13.31 -11.55
N VAL A 849 5.64 13.42 -10.24
CA VAL A 849 6.64 14.22 -9.54
C VAL A 849 7.71 13.26 -9.06
N LYS A 850 8.92 13.52 -9.54
CA LYS A 850 10.11 12.72 -9.26
C LYS A 850 10.76 13.19 -7.97
N GLU A 851 11.06 12.26 -7.06
CA GLU A 851 11.61 12.59 -5.74
C GLU A 851 13.14 12.73 -5.80
N THR A 852 13.85 11.80 -6.46
CA THR A 852 15.32 11.86 -6.66
C THR A 852 15.77 11.15 -7.96
N GLY A 853 17.00 11.42 -8.45
CA GLY A 853 17.60 10.68 -9.58
C GLY A 853 17.38 11.29 -10.96
N ASP A 854 17.58 10.52 -12.05
CA ASP A 854 17.33 10.93 -13.45
C ASP A 854 16.12 10.22 -14.09
N ILE A 855 15.85 8.97 -13.68
CA ILE A 855 14.81 8.07 -14.22
C ILE A 855 13.98 7.53 -13.06
N LEU A 856 12.66 7.45 -13.22
CA LEU A 856 11.76 6.86 -12.23
C LEU A 856 12.04 5.36 -12.07
N SER A 857 12.20 4.90 -10.83
CA SER A 857 12.38 3.49 -10.50
C SER A 857 11.10 2.67 -10.74
N LEU A 858 11.19 1.33 -10.76
CA LEU A 858 10.00 0.46 -10.84
C LEU A 858 9.06 0.72 -9.65
N GLU A 859 9.65 0.91 -8.47
CA GLU A 859 8.93 1.19 -7.24
C GLU A 859 8.19 2.52 -7.34
N GLU A 860 8.84 3.60 -7.76
CA GLU A 860 8.20 4.93 -7.92
C GLU A 860 7.06 4.93 -8.95
N LYS A 861 7.14 4.08 -9.98
CA LYS A 861 6.09 3.96 -11.01
C LYS A 861 4.90 3.12 -10.58
N PHE A 862 5.13 2.01 -9.88
CA PHE A 862 4.14 0.95 -9.73
C PHE A 862 3.74 0.64 -8.28
N GLN A 863 4.53 1.06 -7.28
CA GLN A 863 4.20 0.84 -5.87
C GLN A 863 3.45 2.04 -5.30
N GLY A 864 2.38 1.77 -4.56
CA GLY A 864 1.66 2.80 -3.82
C GLY A 864 2.54 3.34 -2.70
N GLY A 865 2.66 4.66 -2.57
CA GLY A 865 3.40 5.30 -1.47
C GLY A 865 4.86 5.71 -1.77
N THR A 866 5.40 5.36 -2.94
CA THR A 866 6.80 5.65 -3.34
C THR A 866 6.93 6.78 -4.35
N GLY A 867 5.96 6.96 -5.26
CA GLY A 867 5.96 8.03 -6.26
C GLY A 867 4.86 9.07 -6.06
N ILE A 868 5.11 10.35 -6.32
CA ILE A 868 4.09 11.41 -6.22
C ILE A 868 3.39 11.57 -7.58
N ASN A 869 2.08 11.38 -7.64
CA ASN A 869 1.28 11.50 -8.88
C ASN A 869 0.17 12.54 -8.73
N LEU A 870 0.34 13.72 -9.34
CA LEU A 870 -0.62 14.81 -9.24
C LEU A 870 -1.79 14.60 -10.22
N THR A 871 -2.95 14.23 -9.65
CA THR A 871 -4.18 13.96 -10.41
C THR A 871 -5.39 14.67 -9.80
N PRO A 872 -6.12 15.52 -10.55
CA PRO A 872 -5.75 16.05 -11.87
C PRO A 872 -4.53 16.97 -11.76
N PRO A 873 -3.84 17.29 -12.86
CA PRO A 873 -2.63 18.07 -12.77
C PRO A 873 -2.94 19.54 -12.41
N PRO A 874 -2.05 20.23 -11.66
CA PRO A 874 -2.31 21.59 -11.20
C PRO A 874 -2.60 22.56 -12.35
N LEU A 875 -3.60 23.43 -12.15
CA LEU A 875 -3.95 24.46 -13.13
C LEU A 875 -2.81 25.45 -13.38
N SER A 876 -1.87 25.63 -12.46
CA SER A 876 -0.68 26.46 -12.64
C SER A 876 0.22 25.92 -13.76
N ILE A 877 0.37 24.60 -13.89
CA ILE A 877 1.12 23.97 -14.99
C ILE A 877 0.27 24.00 -16.28
N ILE A 878 -1.02 23.68 -16.19
CA ILE A 878 -1.90 23.57 -17.37
C ILE A 878 -2.28 24.94 -17.99
N ARG A 879 -2.42 26.03 -17.20
CA ARG A 879 -2.86 27.35 -17.70
C ARG A 879 -1.87 28.01 -18.66
N PHE A 880 -0.57 27.70 -18.59
CA PHE A 880 0.42 28.25 -19.52
C PHE A 880 0.29 27.69 -20.94
N VAL A 881 -0.55 26.66 -21.16
CA VAL A 881 -0.85 26.08 -22.47
C VAL A 881 -1.97 26.83 -23.22
N LYS A 882 -2.24 28.10 -22.88
CA LYS A 882 -3.29 28.94 -23.51
C LYS A 882 -2.82 29.85 -24.66
N LYS A 883 -1.54 29.85 -25.04
CA LYS A 883 -1.14 30.30 -26.39
C LYS A 883 -1.33 29.13 -27.35
N PRO A 884 -1.61 29.33 -28.65
CA PRO A 884 -1.65 28.24 -29.62
C PRO A 884 -0.24 27.64 -29.70
N ILE A 885 0.02 26.65 -28.85
CA ILE A 885 1.28 25.94 -28.81
C ILE A 885 1.23 24.96 -29.97
N HIS A 886 1.91 25.34 -31.05
CA HIS A 886 2.21 24.47 -32.18
C HIS A 886 3.21 23.34 -31.85
N LYS A 887 3.59 23.16 -30.57
CA LYS A 887 4.51 22.11 -30.11
C LYS A 887 4.17 21.67 -28.69
N ALA A 888 3.11 20.87 -28.56
CA ALA A 888 2.89 20.05 -27.38
C ALA A 888 2.96 18.60 -27.87
N PHE A 889 4.10 17.96 -27.64
CA PHE A 889 4.22 16.52 -27.78
C PHE A 889 3.48 15.92 -26.58
N ILE A 890 2.44 15.15 -26.87
CA ILE A 890 1.86 14.23 -25.91
C ILE A 890 1.90 12.88 -26.61
N CYS A 891 2.29 11.81 -25.90
CA CYS A 891 1.69 10.50 -26.11
C CYS A 891 0.17 10.67 -25.89
N SER A 892 -0.50 11.24 -26.91
CA SER A 892 -1.76 11.97 -26.81
C SER A 892 -2.93 11.02 -26.49
N VAL A 893 -4.06 11.49 -25.97
CA VAL A 893 -5.04 12.23 -26.80
C VAL A 893 -5.74 13.35 -26.03
N ARG A 894 -5.92 14.51 -26.70
CA ARG A 894 -7.19 15.27 -26.65
C ARG A 894 -7.35 16.26 -27.81
N LYS A 895 -8.49 16.18 -28.51
CA LYS A 895 -9.28 17.32 -29.02
C LYS A 895 -10.78 16.95 -29.14
N PRO A 896 -11.71 17.92 -29.30
CA PRO A 896 -13.06 17.86 -28.72
C PRO A 896 -14.12 17.12 -29.57
N TRP A 897 -14.74 16.11 -28.96
CA TRP A 897 -16.17 15.72 -28.88
C TRP A 897 -17.22 16.04 -29.98
N LYS A 898 -16.90 16.42 -31.23
CA LYS A 898 -17.93 16.50 -32.30
C LYS A 898 -17.63 15.81 -33.62
N ASP A 899 -16.39 15.44 -33.95
CA ASP A 899 -16.06 14.92 -35.30
C ASP A 899 -15.63 13.43 -35.34
N VAL A 900 -15.80 12.67 -34.25
CA VAL A 900 -15.41 11.24 -34.18
C VAL A 900 -16.31 10.31 -35.01
N LYS A 901 -17.33 10.83 -35.70
CA LYS A 901 -18.27 9.99 -36.46
C LYS A 901 -17.71 9.41 -37.77
N ASN A 902 -16.56 9.89 -38.26
CA ASN A 902 -16.02 9.51 -39.58
C ASN A 902 -14.69 8.74 -39.57
N ILE A 903 -14.13 8.37 -38.41
CA ILE A 903 -12.79 7.75 -38.32
C ILE A 903 -12.86 6.22 -38.11
N LEU A 904 -14.05 5.63 -37.99
CA LEU A 904 -14.23 4.18 -37.82
C LEU A 904 -15.12 3.57 -38.91
N ASN A 905 -14.71 3.75 -40.17
CA ASN A 905 -15.09 2.90 -41.29
C ASN A 905 -13.83 2.35 -41.95
#